data_AF-A0A7C2B3Q2-F1
#
_entry.id   AF-A0A7C2B3Q2-F1
#
_cell.length_a   1.000
_cell.length_b   1.000
_cell.length_c   1.000
_cell.angle_alpha   90.00
_cell.angle_beta   90.00
_cell.angle_gamma   90.00
#
_symmetry.space_group_name_H-M   'P 1'
#
loop_
_entity.id
_entity.type
_entity.pdbx_description
1 polymer ?
#
loop_
_entity_poly.entity_id
_entity_poly.type
_entity_poly.pdbx_seq_one_letter_code
_entity_poly.pdbx_strand_id
1 'polypeptide(L)'
;MPRSLLLVVFPPLLALTLTGCGSGGRRDTLRVRSTSGTVSGSMAPVVGGSWMVYFASEALTGAAGVDMNGDGDKIDEIAVAARIDKSGETYLDVAAEDAAIADEHIYLVVDEAEDGRDWNGVNGLGDRVLLHWYKKTRVLEFVDTLEPNPGPVELVAIESRVYYSAEAVPANGDDTSLRRVFNDSPTTPQVVENQAGGGTLDAVLLGERADLLLLGVDETIGAADRNGDGDATDTVVLAVLDGREPAARVLNLGLALRSQDAGIGVRSEAQDDWTVAALVDEAGQGATNFNDPALFVHSLVPDSCAGTPDADTTDQVLFHVSTKSFAQGTMLPVNTGLVGDGRVVVVDGYVATISPEADATCDLNEDGDFADTIVRWIATTGTDPAPPREPAELHAVTTGIAGGSMGLASLEDRFVAVVDEAQDGRDLDGKAADHLLLGWLEPLDGALAGWTFAHQDPKKPFIGTGVFEDVDGDGLGDPDRGASEPYASPGYMADEEEFGRLAVAFLESLPGTNPLVPSLNVNVDCDLVLKDNDLTDALPIWLDFEKRVLDFDGFGMALDSVNPEVDLGGAQAFFRVSEAEDSYDHNGDGDLADIVLFTNPFGTCRPRFLTTASNLPGPAIHTDGLRAAAVFVDESLDGEDYNGDGDALDLVVRSFEF
;
A
#
# COMPACT_ATOMS: atom_id res chain seq x y z
N MET A 1 28.32 -69.27 -70.09
CA MET A 1 28.91 -68.31 -71.04
C MET A 1 27.82 -67.31 -71.43
N PRO A 2 28.11 -65.99 -71.53
CA PRO A 2 28.87 -65.12 -70.64
C PRO A 2 27.93 -64.12 -69.89
N ARG A 3 28.54 -63.20 -69.15
CA ARG A 3 28.09 -62.56 -67.89
C ARG A 3 27.58 -61.11 -68.04
N SER A 4 26.69 -60.77 -67.10
CA SER A 4 26.60 -59.55 -66.26
C SER A 4 26.48 -58.15 -66.89
N LEU A 5 25.55 -57.34 -66.37
CA LEU A 5 25.78 -56.22 -65.42
C LEU A 5 24.79 -55.04 -65.63
N LEU A 6 24.37 -54.45 -64.50
CA LEU A 6 24.07 -53.04 -64.22
C LEU A 6 22.80 -52.34 -64.75
N LEU A 7 22.09 -51.72 -63.80
CA LEU A 7 21.06 -50.68 -63.96
C LEU A 7 21.69 -49.33 -63.53
N VAL A 8 21.62 -48.31 -64.38
CA VAL A 8 22.04 -46.91 -64.16
C VAL A 8 21.18 -45.99 -65.03
N VAL A 9 20.80 -44.80 -64.52
CA VAL A 9 20.85 -43.42 -65.12
C VAL A 9 20.05 -42.49 -64.16
N PHE A 10 20.55 -41.48 -63.40
CA PHE A 10 21.35 -40.21 -63.58
C PHE A 10 20.56 -38.99 -64.18
N PRO A 11 20.98 -37.70 -64.05
CA PRO A 11 20.80 -36.67 -62.98
C PRO A 11 20.38 -35.26 -63.57
N PRO A 12 20.90 -34.06 -63.16
CA PRO A 12 20.92 -33.30 -61.88
C PRO A 12 20.21 -31.90 -61.95
N LEU A 13 19.96 -31.24 -60.81
CA LEU A 13 20.14 -29.77 -60.64
C LEU A 13 20.14 -29.35 -59.14
N LEU A 14 20.65 -28.14 -58.89
CA LEU A 14 21.29 -27.61 -57.68
C LEU A 14 20.36 -26.70 -56.84
N ALA A 15 20.63 -26.64 -55.52
CA ALA A 15 20.32 -25.58 -54.53
C ALA A 15 18.87 -25.39 -54.04
N LEU A 16 18.59 -25.61 -52.74
CA LEU A 16 18.76 -24.64 -51.63
C LEU A 16 18.31 -25.33 -50.32
N THR A 17 19.19 -25.38 -49.33
CA THR A 17 18.90 -25.89 -47.98
C THR A 17 18.21 -24.79 -47.16
N LEU A 18 16.91 -24.92 -46.91
CA LEU A 18 16.26 -24.21 -45.81
C LEU A 18 16.46 -25.03 -44.54
N THR A 19 17.55 -24.71 -43.83
CA THR A 19 17.64 -24.87 -42.39
C THR A 19 16.47 -24.13 -41.75
N GLY A 20 15.48 -24.87 -41.24
CA GLY A 20 14.48 -24.31 -40.35
C GLY A 20 15.19 -23.79 -39.10
N CYS A 21 15.35 -22.48 -39.00
CA CYS A 21 15.65 -21.81 -37.74
C CYS A 21 14.46 -22.09 -36.81
N GLY A 22 14.64 -23.01 -35.85
CA GLY A 22 13.87 -22.96 -34.63
C GLY A 22 14.28 -21.70 -33.89
N SER A 23 13.51 -20.62 -34.06
CA SER A 23 13.58 -19.48 -33.18
C SER A 23 13.09 -19.93 -31.81
N GLY A 24 14.02 -20.35 -30.96
CA GLY A 24 13.82 -20.39 -29.52
C GLY A 24 13.60 -18.97 -29.04
N GLY A 25 12.36 -18.50 -29.11
CA GLY A 25 11.88 -17.42 -28.28
C GLY A 25 11.54 -18.04 -26.93
N ARG A 26 12.32 -17.71 -25.91
CA ARG A 26 11.99 -17.97 -24.52
C ARG A 26 10.61 -17.32 -24.29
N ARG A 27 9.54 -18.09 -24.22
CA ARG A 27 8.31 -17.61 -23.60
C ARG A 27 8.64 -17.60 -22.12
N ASP A 28 9.04 -16.45 -21.58
CA ASP A 28 9.03 -16.23 -20.14
C ASP A 28 7.55 -16.23 -19.73
N THR A 29 6.97 -17.42 -19.58
CA THR A 29 5.64 -17.59 -19.00
C THR A 29 5.82 -17.50 -17.50
N LEU A 30 5.27 -16.44 -16.90
CA LEU A 30 5.01 -16.38 -15.46
C LEU A 30 4.40 -17.73 -15.04
N ARG A 31 5.03 -18.36 -14.04
CA ARG A 31 4.68 -19.71 -13.62
C ARG A 31 4.13 -19.65 -12.21
N VAL A 32 2.81 -19.78 -12.11
CA VAL A 32 2.09 -19.89 -10.85
C VAL A 32 2.36 -21.28 -10.23
N ARG A 33 2.58 -21.32 -8.92
CA ARG A 33 2.84 -22.54 -8.13
C ARG A 33 1.96 -22.53 -6.90
N SER A 34 1.28 -23.64 -6.64
CA SER A 34 0.47 -23.82 -5.43
C SER A 34 1.30 -24.37 -4.27
N THR A 35 0.95 -23.97 -3.05
CA THR A 35 1.46 -24.52 -1.80
C THR A 35 0.82 -25.86 -1.47
N SER A 36 1.43 -26.62 -0.56
CA SER A 36 0.90 -27.92 -0.11
C SER A 36 -0.01 -27.85 1.12
N GLY A 37 -0.04 -26.73 1.84
CA GLY A 37 -0.86 -26.55 3.03
C GLY A 37 -2.08 -25.66 2.77
N THR A 38 -3.18 -25.99 3.45
CA THR A 38 -4.37 -25.13 3.60
C THR A 38 -4.05 -23.99 4.55
N VAL A 39 -4.55 -22.80 4.28
CA VAL A 39 -4.40 -21.59 5.11
C VAL A 39 -5.78 -21.09 5.54
N SER A 40 -5.88 -20.34 6.63
CA SER A 40 -7.16 -19.76 7.07
C SER A 40 -7.45 -18.38 6.45
N GLY A 41 -6.41 -17.70 5.96
CA GLY A 41 -6.50 -16.34 5.45
C GLY A 41 -6.46 -15.26 6.52
N SER A 42 -6.29 -15.61 7.80
CA SER A 42 -6.12 -14.63 8.89
C SER A 42 -4.76 -13.96 8.87
N MET A 43 -3.74 -14.61 8.29
CA MET A 43 -2.38 -14.09 8.19
C MET A 43 -1.89 -14.03 6.76
N ALA A 44 -1.42 -12.85 6.35
CA ALA A 44 -0.85 -12.60 5.04
C ALA A 44 0.46 -13.37 4.82
N PRO A 45 0.69 -14.00 3.65
CA PRO A 45 2.00 -14.53 3.31
C PRO A 45 3.02 -13.41 3.14
N VAL A 46 4.25 -13.67 3.58
CA VAL A 46 5.36 -12.72 3.49
C VAL A 46 6.26 -13.12 2.33
N VAL A 47 6.53 -12.20 1.41
CA VAL A 47 7.36 -12.43 0.22
C VAL A 47 8.65 -11.64 0.30
N GLY A 48 9.78 -12.29 -0.03
CA GLY A 48 11.09 -11.65 -0.07
C GLY A 48 12.05 -12.35 -1.02
N GLY A 49 12.39 -11.69 -2.13
CA GLY A 49 13.34 -12.17 -3.12
C GLY A 49 12.89 -13.45 -3.83
N SER A 50 13.34 -14.62 -3.37
CA SER A 50 12.94 -15.93 -3.95
C SER A 50 12.24 -16.83 -2.94
N TRP A 51 11.91 -16.27 -1.79
CA TRP A 51 11.29 -16.95 -0.67
C TRP A 51 9.92 -16.35 -0.38
N MET A 52 9.07 -17.21 0.17
CA MET A 52 7.79 -16.86 0.76
C MET A 52 7.70 -17.59 2.10
N VAL A 53 7.11 -16.96 3.10
CA VAL A 53 6.57 -17.64 4.28
C VAL A 53 5.06 -17.54 4.18
N TYR A 54 4.38 -18.69 4.31
CA TYR A 54 2.94 -18.74 4.47
C TYR A 54 2.61 -19.55 5.73
N PHE A 55 1.40 -19.39 6.25
CA PHE A 55 0.98 -19.96 7.51
C PHE A 55 -0.09 -21.01 7.24
N ALA A 56 0.26 -22.29 7.43
CA ALA A 56 -0.63 -23.42 7.20
C ALA A 56 -1.51 -23.65 8.44
N SER A 57 -2.82 -23.66 8.25
CA SER A 57 -3.77 -23.79 9.34
C SER A 57 -3.90 -25.25 9.76
N GLU A 58 -3.60 -25.54 11.02
CA GLU A 58 -3.78 -26.86 11.61
C GLU A 58 -5.25 -27.28 11.63
N ALA A 59 -6.14 -26.32 11.86
CA ALA A 59 -7.58 -26.56 11.96
C ALA A 59 -8.18 -27.02 10.63
N LEU A 60 -7.65 -26.48 9.52
CA LEU A 60 -8.19 -26.67 8.18
C LEU A 60 -7.44 -27.75 7.40
N THR A 61 -6.18 -28.02 7.74
CA THR A 61 -5.40 -29.03 7.02
C THR A 61 -5.94 -30.44 7.30
N GLY A 62 -6.53 -31.05 6.27
CA GLY A 62 -7.16 -32.36 6.31
C GLY A 62 -8.49 -32.39 7.06
N ALA A 63 -9.32 -33.40 6.78
CA ALA A 63 -10.74 -33.47 7.17
C ALA A 63 -11.09 -33.34 8.69
N ALA A 64 -10.12 -33.35 9.60
CA ALA A 64 -10.35 -33.19 11.04
C ALA A 64 -9.29 -32.31 11.73
N GLY A 65 -8.56 -31.52 10.95
CA GLY A 65 -7.33 -30.82 11.35
C GLY A 65 -6.17 -31.76 11.66
N VAL A 66 -4.95 -31.20 11.67
CA VAL A 66 -3.71 -31.89 11.99
C VAL A 66 -2.91 -31.05 12.98
N ASP A 67 -2.56 -31.67 14.11
CA ASP A 67 -1.57 -31.18 15.06
C ASP A 67 -0.17 -31.35 14.41
N MET A 68 0.33 -30.30 13.78
CA MET A 68 1.59 -30.26 13.05
C MET A 68 2.76 -29.91 13.96
N ASN A 69 2.61 -28.97 14.90
CA ASN A 69 3.68 -28.59 15.85
C ASN A 69 3.82 -29.57 17.03
N GLY A 70 2.82 -30.41 17.30
CA GLY A 70 2.83 -31.45 18.33
C GLY A 70 2.47 -30.95 19.73
N ASP A 71 1.86 -29.78 19.84
CA ASP A 71 1.53 -29.13 21.11
C ASP A 71 0.31 -29.77 21.81
N GLY A 72 -0.51 -30.48 21.01
CA GLY A 72 -1.68 -31.24 21.45
C GLY A 72 -3.03 -30.60 21.14
N ASP A 73 -3.06 -29.44 20.48
CA ASP A 73 -4.26 -28.90 19.86
C ASP A 73 -4.16 -28.88 18.32
N LYS A 74 -5.01 -28.10 17.66
CA LYS A 74 -5.16 -28.05 16.19
C LYS A 74 -5.68 -26.70 15.74
N ILE A 75 -5.42 -25.63 16.48
CA ILE A 75 -5.97 -24.30 16.14
C ILE A 75 -4.89 -23.34 15.66
N ASP A 76 -3.65 -23.81 15.60
CA ASP A 76 -2.49 -23.00 15.27
C ASP A 76 -2.34 -22.76 13.77
N GLU A 77 -1.51 -21.77 13.48
CA GLU A 77 -1.09 -21.41 12.13
C GLU A 77 0.43 -21.61 12.02
N ILE A 78 0.83 -22.54 11.16
CA ILE A 78 2.18 -23.10 11.15
C ILE A 78 3.01 -22.50 10.04
N ALA A 79 4.14 -21.89 10.39
CA ALA A 79 5.01 -21.28 9.40
C ALA A 79 5.60 -22.33 8.43
N VAL A 80 5.47 -22.05 7.12
CA VAL A 80 6.06 -22.85 6.05
C VAL A 80 6.94 -21.97 5.16
N ALA A 81 8.24 -22.30 5.12
CA ALA A 81 9.18 -21.64 4.22
C ALA A 81 9.12 -22.27 2.82
N ALA A 82 8.68 -21.49 1.83
CA ALA A 82 8.51 -21.91 0.45
C ALA A 82 9.44 -21.16 -0.50
N ARG A 83 9.89 -21.85 -1.57
CA ARG A 83 10.62 -21.21 -2.66
C ARG A 83 9.71 -20.90 -3.83
N ILE A 84 9.80 -19.67 -4.32
CA ILE A 84 9.00 -19.21 -5.45
C ILE A 84 9.67 -19.63 -6.78
N ASP A 85 11.00 -19.57 -6.84
CA ASP A 85 11.77 -19.87 -8.05
C ASP A 85 11.81 -21.38 -8.40
N LYS A 86 11.54 -22.26 -7.43
CA LYS A 86 11.53 -23.72 -7.61
C LYS A 86 10.62 -24.41 -6.61
N SER A 87 10.13 -25.59 -6.94
CA SER A 87 9.35 -26.42 -6.02
C SER A 87 10.20 -26.79 -4.80
N GLY A 88 9.74 -26.40 -3.61
CA GLY A 88 10.37 -26.76 -2.35
C GLY A 88 9.78 -25.98 -1.20
N GLU A 89 9.17 -26.71 -0.28
CA GLU A 89 8.60 -26.20 0.97
C GLU A 89 9.29 -26.87 2.15
N THR A 90 9.32 -26.18 3.28
CA THR A 90 9.81 -26.71 4.56
C THR A 90 8.87 -26.22 5.63
N TYR A 91 8.05 -27.13 6.16
CA TYR A 91 7.30 -26.91 7.39
C TYR A 91 8.30 -26.67 8.52
N LEU A 92 8.08 -25.58 9.25
CA LEU A 92 8.99 -25.17 10.32
C LEU A 92 8.54 -25.73 11.67
N ASP A 93 7.36 -26.35 11.72
CA ASP A 93 6.76 -26.99 12.90
C ASP A 93 6.70 -26.02 14.09
N VAL A 94 6.29 -24.77 13.80
CA VAL A 94 6.07 -23.71 14.77
C VAL A 94 4.80 -22.93 14.51
N ALA A 95 4.03 -22.69 15.56
CA ALA A 95 2.94 -21.71 15.57
C ALA A 95 3.54 -20.31 15.52
N ALA A 96 3.31 -19.56 14.45
CA ALA A 96 3.93 -18.25 14.24
C ALA A 96 2.86 -17.18 14.01
N GLU A 97 3.08 -15.99 14.56
CA GLU A 97 2.16 -14.84 14.48
C GLU A 97 2.56 -13.86 13.37
N ASP A 98 3.86 -13.81 13.02
CA ASP A 98 4.39 -12.94 11.97
C ASP A 98 5.71 -13.51 11.41
N ALA A 99 6.14 -13.03 10.25
CA ALA A 99 7.40 -13.39 9.63
C ALA A 99 8.07 -12.21 8.92
N ALA A 100 9.40 -12.25 8.85
CA ALA A 100 10.19 -11.35 8.00
C ALA A 100 11.26 -12.11 7.23
N ILE A 101 11.52 -11.67 6.00
CA ILE A 101 12.52 -12.26 5.12
C ILE A 101 13.59 -11.23 4.80
N ALA A 102 14.82 -11.50 5.24
CA ALA A 102 16.01 -10.75 4.83
C ALA A 102 16.92 -11.67 3.98
N ASP A 103 16.92 -11.46 2.66
CA ASP A 103 17.57 -12.34 1.67
C ASP A 103 17.11 -13.82 1.73
N GLU A 104 17.85 -14.64 2.46
CA GLU A 104 17.62 -16.09 2.62
C GLU A 104 17.44 -16.46 4.11
N HIS A 105 17.38 -15.46 4.98
CA HIS A 105 17.14 -15.57 6.41
C HIS A 105 15.68 -15.27 6.66
N ILE A 106 15.01 -16.20 7.34
CA ILE A 106 13.61 -16.08 7.73
C ILE A 106 13.59 -15.90 9.23
N TYR A 107 12.82 -14.92 9.69
CA TYR A 107 12.58 -14.64 11.09
C TYR A 107 11.10 -14.80 11.36
N LEU A 108 10.76 -15.37 12.51
CA LEU A 108 9.38 -15.67 12.89
C LEU A 108 9.13 -15.12 14.29
N VAL A 109 7.97 -14.49 14.46
CA VAL A 109 7.42 -14.21 15.78
C VAL A 109 6.60 -15.40 16.22
N VAL A 110 6.85 -15.89 17.44
CA VAL A 110 6.20 -17.07 18.00
C VAL A 110 5.75 -16.76 19.43
N ASP A 111 4.47 -16.98 19.73
CA ASP A 111 3.98 -17.10 21.10
C ASP A 111 4.28 -18.53 21.60
N GLU A 112 5.10 -18.64 22.65
CA GLU A 112 5.44 -19.93 23.25
C GLU A 112 4.21 -20.66 23.84
N ALA A 113 3.15 -19.92 24.19
CA ALA A 113 1.90 -20.47 24.71
C ALA A 113 1.18 -21.28 23.63
N GLU A 114 1.12 -20.72 22.41
CA GLU A 114 0.48 -21.34 21.25
C GLU A 114 1.37 -22.45 20.68
N ASP A 115 2.68 -22.24 20.59
CA ASP A 115 3.58 -23.30 20.09
C ASP A 115 3.78 -24.48 21.07
N GLY A 116 3.39 -24.31 22.34
CA GLY A 116 3.56 -25.29 23.40
C GLY A 116 5.04 -25.57 23.77
N ARG A 117 5.98 -24.72 23.34
CA ARG A 117 7.42 -24.90 23.53
C ARG A 117 8.08 -23.67 24.16
N ASP A 118 8.78 -23.92 25.26
CA ASP A 118 9.67 -22.97 25.94
C ASP A 118 10.99 -22.86 25.15
N TRP A 119 11.04 -21.90 24.22
CA TRP A 119 12.16 -21.67 23.32
C TRP A 119 13.30 -20.93 24.01
N ASN A 120 12.98 -19.97 24.87
CA ASN A 120 13.97 -19.13 25.54
C ASN A 120 14.51 -19.78 26.85
N GLY A 121 13.81 -20.78 27.41
CA GLY A 121 14.14 -21.48 28.65
C GLY A 121 13.79 -20.71 29.93
N VAL A 122 12.91 -19.71 29.84
CA VAL A 122 12.62 -18.69 30.84
C VAL A 122 11.10 -18.58 31.02
N ASN A 123 10.65 -18.40 32.27
CA ASN A 123 9.25 -18.10 32.62
C ASN A 123 8.13 -19.05 32.11
N GLY A 124 8.44 -20.13 31.40
CA GLY A 124 7.45 -21.14 31.00
C GLY A 124 7.09 -21.00 29.53
N LEU A 125 5.82 -20.80 29.23
CA LEU A 125 5.26 -20.69 27.88
C LEU A 125 4.53 -19.35 27.73
N GLY A 126 4.98 -18.29 28.40
CA GLY A 126 4.25 -17.03 28.48
C GLY A 126 4.89 -15.90 27.70
N ASP A 127 5.96 -16.21 26.97
CA ASP A 127 6.80 -15.22 26.33
C ASP A 127 6.59 -15.27 24.81
N ARG A 128 6.74 -14.10 24.18
CA ARG A 128 6.81 -13.99 22.72
C ARG A 128 8.27 -13.97 22.32
N VAL A 129 8.64 -14.75 21.32
CA VAL A 129 10.05 -14.95 20.94
C VAL A 129 10.28 -14.77 19.46
N LEU A 130 11.50 -14.33 19.13
CA LEU A 130 11.99 -14.27 17.76
C LEU A 130 12.80 -15.53 17.46
N LEU A 131 12.38 -16.28 16.45
CA LEU A 131 13.13 -17.42 15.92
C LEU A 131 13.78 -17.07 14.58
N HIS A 132 14.94 -17.67 14.32
CA HIS A 132 15.65 -17.56 13.05
C HIS A 132 15.71 -18.92 12.37
N TRP A 133 15.41 -18.95 11.07
CA TRP A 133 15.64 -20.08 10.20
C TRP A 133 16.49 -19.69 8.99
N TYR A 134 17.38 -20.61 8.60
CA TYR A 134 18.22 -20.42 7.41
C TYR A 134 18.28 -21.69 6.56
N LYS A 135 18.09 -21.54 5.24
CA LYS A 135 17.99 -22.65 4.30
C LYS A 135 19.14 -23.67 4.35
N LYS A 136 20.35 -23.24 4.76
CA LYS A 136 21.55 -24.11 4.79
C LYS A 136 21.60 -24.96 6.06
N THR A 137 21.16 -24.40 7.19
CA THR A 137 21.13 -25.11 8.48
C THR A 137 19.85 -25.92 8.60
N ARG A 138 18.71 -25.36 8.16
CA ARG A 138 17.36 -25.93 8.31
C ARG A 138 17.01 -26.26 9.76
N VAL A 139 17.47 -25.40 10.66
CA VAL A 139 17.24 -25.49 12.10
C VAL A 139 16.72 -24.14 12.53
N LEU A 140 15.69 -24.15 13.38
CA LEU A 140 15.22 -22.97 14.09
C LEU A 140 16.12 -22.69 15.28
N GLU A 141 16.54 -21.45 15.41
CA GLU A 141 17.38 -20.97 16.50
C GLU A 141 16.69 -19.80 17.19
N PHE A 142 16.61 -19.82 18.52
CA PHE A 142 16.14 -18.69 19.31
C PHE A 142 17.08 -17.48 19.11
N VAL A 143 16.50 -16.29 18.94
CA VAL A 143 17.22 -15.03 18.72
C VAL A 143 17.07 -14.10 19.92
N ASP A 144 15.84 -13.75 20.29
CA ASP A 144 15.54 -12.80 21.38
C ASP A 144 14.10 -12.98 21.89
N THR A 145 13.81 -12.41 23.06
CA THR A 145 12.44 -12.28 23.60
C THR A 145 11.86 -10.92 23.19
N LEU A 146 10.63 -10.94 22.67
CA LEU A 146 9.97 -9.80 22.05
C LEU A 146 9.09 -9.04 23.04
N GLU A 147 8.84 -7.76 22.75
CA GLU A 147 7.90 -6.94 23.51
C GLU A 147 6.50 -7.59 23.53
N PRO A 148 5.91 -7.86 24.72
CA PRO A 148 4.59 -8.47 24.83
C PRO A 148 3.44 -7.60 24.29
N ASN A 149 3.61 -6.27 24.23
CA ASN A 149 2.64 -5.35 23.62
C ASN A 149 3.28 -4.67 22.40
N PRO A 150 3.39 -5.36 21.26
CA PRO A 150 4.01 -4.79 20.07
C PRO A 150 3.19 -3.60 19.54
N GLY A 151 3.81 -2.82 18.66
CA GLY A 151 3.06 -1.89 17.82
C GLY A 151 2.29 -2.62 16.72
N PRO A 152 1.67 -1.89 15.77
CA PRO A 152 0.91 -2.49 14.68
C PRO A 152 1.76 -3.33 13.71
N VAL A 153 3.08 -3.17 13.75
CA VAL A 153 4.04 -3.96 12.99
C VAL A 153 5.05 -4.58 13.95
N GLU A 154 5.36 -5.87 13.78
CA GLU A 154 6.24 -6.58 14.70
C GLU A 154 7.65 -6.73 14.17
N LEU A 155 7.77 -7.02 12.88
CA LEU A 155 9.04 -7.16 12.18
C LEU A 155 9.08 -6.25 10.95
N VAL A 156 10.22 -5.59 10.75
CA VAL A 156 10.51 -4.90 9.47
C VAL A 156 11.83 -5.37 8.92
N ALA A 157 11.83 -5.87 7.68
CA ALA A 157 13.02 -6.22 6.93
C ALA A 157 13.44 -5.09 5.98
N ILE A 158 14.65 -4.56 6.16
CA ILE A 158 15.24 -3.55 5.25
C ILE A 158 16.61 -4.03 4.84
N GLU A 159 16.79 -4.23 3.53
CA GLU A 159 17.98 -4.82 2.93
C GLU A 159 18.38 -6.16 3.57
N SER A 160 19.46 -6.18 4.36
CA SER A 160 20.05 -7.38 4.99
C SER A 160 19.84 -7.41 6.50
N ARG A 161 18.83 -6.69 6.98
CA ARG A 161 18.52 -6.49 8.40
C ARG A 161 17.06 -6.76 8.69
N VAL A 162 16.79 -7.21 9.90
CA VAL A 162 15.45 -7.23 10.48
C VAL A 162 15.46 -6.43 11.78
N TYR A 163 14.48 -5.54 11.92
CA TYR A 163 14.23 -4.70 13.07
C TYR A 163 13.01 -5.21 13.83
N TYR A 164 13.05 -5.12 15.16
CA TYR A 164 11.99 -5.57 16.06
C TYR A 164 12.16 -4.95 17.45
N SER A 165 11.11 -4.97 18.26
CA SER A 165 11.12 -4.49 19.64
C SER A 165 11.27 -5.66 20.63
N ALA A 166 12.26 -5.55 21.53
CA ALA A 166 12.57 -6.60 22.49
C ALA A 166 12.06 -6.25 23.90
N GLU A 167 11.66 -7.27 24.68
CA GLU A 167 11.25 -7.12 26.08
C GLU A 167 12.40 -6.60 26.97
N ALA A 168 13.64 -6.75 26.50
CA ALA A 168 14.83 -6.42 27.26
C ALA A 168 14.89 -4.92 27.63
N VAL A 169 14.65 -4.64 28.92
CA VAL A 169 14.72 -3.29 29.50
C VAL A 169 16.05 -2.61 29.16
N PRO A 170 16.03 -1.42 28.53
CA PRO A 170 17.23 -0.64 28.24
C PRO A 170 18.08 -0.39 29.49
N ALA A 171 19.37 -0.75 29.45
CA ALA A 171 20.22 -0.77 30.64
C ALA A 171 21.27 0.35 30.69
N ASN A 172 21.78 0.78 29.54
CA ASN A 172 22.73 1.88 29.43
C ASN A 172 22.03 3.19 29.07
N GLY A 173 22.72 4.30 29.29
CA GLY A 173 22.15 5.64 29.20
C GLY A 173 21.53 6.01 27.86
N ASP A 174 21.89 5.37 26.75
CA ASP A 174 21.34 5.65 25.41
C ASP A 174 20.77 4.38 24.75
N ASP A 175 20.51 3.31 25.53
CA ASP A 175 19.96 2.08 24.98
C ASP A 175 18.48 2.25 24.61
N THR A 176 18.01 1.52 23.61
CA THR A 176 16.56 1.38 23.35
C THR A 176 16.12 -0.07 23.48
N SER A 177 14.81 -0.34 23.53
CA SER A 177 14.26 -1.70 23.38
C SER A 177 14.28 -2.18 21.93
N LEU A 178 14.45 -1.27 20.95
CA LEU A 178 14.63 -1.62 19.55
C LEU A 178 15.92 -2.42 19.35
N ARG A 179 15.79 -3.51 18.62
CA ARG A 179 16.89 -4.40 18.23
C ARG A 179 16.92 -4.53 16.72
N ARG A 180 18.08 -4.95 16.24
CA ARG A 180 18.25 -5.43 14.87
C ARG A 180 19.16 -6.63 14.82
N VAL A 181 18.96 -7.46 13.80
CA VAL A 181 19.86 -8.56 13.43
C VAL A 181 20.34 -8.38 12.00
N PHE A 182 21.54 -8.88 11.70
CA PHE A 182 22.15 -8.80 10.38
C PHE A 182 22.30 -10.18 9.79
N ASN A 183 22.23 -10.31 8.46
CA ASN A 183 22.43 -11.60 7.79
C ASN A 183 23.81 -12.23 8.04
N ASP A 184 24.84 -11.45 8.37
CA ASP A 184 26.17 -11.96 8.74
C ASP A 184 26.29 -12.43 10.20
N SER A 185 25.31 -12.08 11.03
CA SER A 185 25.22 -12.38 12.47
C SER A 185 23.74 -12.55 12.89
N PRO A 186 23.01 -13.52 12.28
CA PRO A 186 21.55 -13.53 12.29
C PRO A 186 20.91 -13.90 13.64
N THR A 187 21.68 -14.48 14.55
CA THR A 187 21.24 -14.86 15.90
C THR A 187 21.90 -14.02 16.98
N THR A 188 22.46 -12.86 16.62
CA THR A 188 23.08 -11.93 17.58
C THR A 188 22.38 -10.59 17.51
N PRO A 189 21.34 -10.37 18.34
CA PRO A 189 20.69 -9.08 18.48
C PRO A 189 21.68 -7.95 18.75
N GLN A 190 21.51 -6.84 18.06
CA GLN A 190 22.22 -5.59 18.32
C GLN A 190 21.24 -4.54 18.78
N VAL A 191 21.58 -3.87 19.89
CA VAL A 191 20.87 -2.69 20.39
C VAL A 191 20.93 -1.59 19.34
N VAL A 192 19.77 -1.04 18.98
CA VAL A 192 19.73 0.25 18.27
C VAL A 192 19.81 1.33 19.34
N GLU A 193 20.83 2.19 19.26
CA GLU A 193 21.03 3.22 20.28
C GLU A 193 20.17 4.46 19.97
N ASN A 194 19.75 5.16 21.02
CA ASN A 194 19.21 6.51 20.96
C ASN A 194 20.33 7.53 20.62
N GLN A 195 19.94 8.76 20.37
CA GLN A 195 20.86 9.90 20.34
C GLN A 195 21.72 9.96 21.61
N ALA A 196 22.98 10.35 21.46
CA ALA A 196 23.93 10.38 22.56
C ALA A 196 23.48 11.37 23.66
N GLY A 197 23.30 10.88 24.89
CA GLY A 197 22.76 11.62 26.01
C GLY A 197 21.22 11.76 26.01
N GLY A 198 20.52 11.06 25.12
CA GLY A 198 19.07 11.10 24.97
C GLY A 198 18.30 10.26 26.00
N GLY A 199 19.00 9.49 26.82
CA GLY A 199 18.36 8.58 27.77
C GLY A 199 17.97 7.26 27.11
N THR A 200 17.49 6.33 27.92
CA THR A 200 16.91 5.09 27.42
C THR A 200 15.63 5.36 26.63
N LEU A 201 15.22 4.54 25.68
CA LEU A 201 13.87 4.61 25.08
C LEU A 201 13.21 3.24 25.06
N ASP A 202 11.92 3.18 25.33
CA ASP A 202 11.13 2.01 24.99
C ASP A 202 10.40 2.27 23.67
N ALA A 203 10.84 1.62 22.60
CA ALA A 203 10.41 1.91 21.23
C ALA A 203 9.74 0.68 20.60
N VAL A 204 8.53 0.89 20.08
CA VAL A 204 7.76 -0.06 19.27
C VAL A 204 7.75 0.35 17.80
N LEU A 205 7.64 -0.62 16.89
CA LEU A 205 7.51 -0.36 15.45
C LEU A 205 6.08 0.06 15.11
N LEU A 206 5.95 1.20 14.44
CA LEU A 206 4.66 1.66 13.87
C LEU A 206 4.55 1.29 12.38
N GLY A 207 5.68 1.14 11.71
CA GLY A 207 5.74 0.78 10.29
C GLY A 207 7.02 1.23 9.62
N GLU A 208 7.01 1.15 8.29
CA GLU A 208 8.13 1.54 7.43
C GLU A 208 7.58 2.28 6.20
N ARG A 209 8.26 3.37 5.82
CA ARG A 209 7.99 4.13 4.60
C ARG A 209 9.29 4.69 4.03
N ALA A 210 9.55 4.42 2.75
CA ALA A 210 10.73 4.92 2.04
C ALA A 210 12.07 4.64 2.77
N ASP A 211 12.22 3.42 3.27
CA ASP A 211 13.29 2.88 4.11
C ASP A 211 13.46 3.58 5.49
N LEU A 212 12.51 4.41 5.89
CA LEU A 212 12.47 5.05 7.20
C LEU A 212 11.55 4.24 8.13
N LEU A 213 12.10 3.77 9.25
CA LEU A 213 11.28 3.15 10.29
C LEU A 213 10.57 4.23 11.10
N LEU A 214 9.27 4.04 11.27
CA LEU A 214 8.41 4.80 12.15
C LEU A 214 8.32 4.08 13.49
N LEU A 215 8.57 4.80 14.58
CA LEU A 215 8.65 4.24 15.92
C LEU A 215 7.74 5.02 16.88
N GLY A 216 7.07 4.30 17.77
CA GLY A 216 6.33 4.86 18.89
C GLY A 216 7.15 4.67 20.17
N VAL A 217 7.31 5.74 20.95
CA VAL A 217 7.97 5.68 22.26
C VAL A 217 6.94 5.80 23.36
N ASP A 218 6.90 4.84 24.28
CA ASP A 218 6.00 4.86 25.44
C ASP A 218 6.67 5.55 26.63
N GLU A 219 6.10 6.65 27.10
CA GLU A 219 6.60 7.40 28.26
C GLU A 219 6.16 6.82 29.61
N THR A 220 5.02 6.13 29.60
CA THR A 220 4.49 5.43 30.78
C THR A 220 5.46 4.33 31.23
N ILE A 221 6.23 3.81 30.27
CA ILE A 221 7.32 2.88 30.48
C ILE A 221 8.62 3.66 30.75
N GLY A 222 9.08 3.62 32.00
CA GLY A 222 10.29 4.32 32.45
C GLY A 222 10.03 5.72 33.02
N ALA A 223 8.78 6.23 32.95
CA ALA A 223 8.32 7.46 33.59
C ALA A 223 9.18 8.69 33.25
N ALA A 224 9.46 8.85 31.96
CA ALA A 224 10.30 9.93 31.45
C ALA A 224 9.58 10.69 30.34
N ASP A 225 9.50 12.00 30.51
CA ASP A 225 9.01 12.98 29.55
C ASP A 225 9.88 13.00 28.27
N ARG A 226 9.33 12.55 27.14
CA ARG A 226 9.96 12.40 25.82
C ARG A 226 9.45 13.39 24.80
N ASN A 227 8.23 13.89 24.98
CA ASN A 227 7.64 14.93 24.16
C ASN A 227 7.90 16.35 24.72
N GLY A 228 8.42 16.47 25.95
CA GLY A 228 8.80 17.71 26.62
C GLY A 228 7.63 18.47 27.25
N ASP A 229 6.48 17.84 27.44
CA ASP A 229 5.25 18.50 27.88
C ASP A 229 5.09 18.60 29.41
N GLY A 230 5.98 17.94 30.15
CA GLY A 230 6.05 17.96 31.60
C GLY A 230 5.35 16.81 32.31
N ASP A 231 4.84 15.82 31.59
CA ASP A 231 4.40 14.55 32.17
C ASP A 231 5.06 13.31 31.52
N ALA A 232 4.45 12.14 31.69
CA ALA A 232 5.00 10.86 31.24
C ALA A 232 3.83 9.89 31.01
N THR A 233 2.73 10.41 30.45
CA THR A 233 1.47 9.69 30.29
C THR A 233 1.19 9.28 28.85
N ASP A 234 2.02 9.74 27.92
CA ASP A 234 1.88 9.43 26.50
C ASP A 234 2.36 8.02 26.20
N THR A 235 1.49 7.23 25.56
CA THR A 235 1.81 5.88 25.13
C THR A 235 2.49 5.84 23.76
N VAL A 236 2.43 6.94 23.00
CA VAL A 236 3.02 7.03 21.66
C VAL A 236 3.63 8.41 21.43
N VAL A 237 4.95 8.51 21.55
CA VAL A 237 5.74 9.66 21.10
C VAL A 237 6.53 9.28 19.86
N LEU A 238 6.36 10.02 18.77
CA LEU A 238 6.93 9.69 17.48
C LEU A 238 8.47 9.79 17.50
N ALA A 239 9.10 8.70 17.07
CA ALA A 239 10.51 8.64 16.76
C ALA A 239 10.73 7.99 15.39
N VAL A 240 11.91 8.20 14.80
CA VAL A 240 12.25 7.65 13.48
C VAL A 240 13.67 7.08 13.45
N LEU A 241 13.91 6.14 12.53
CA LEU A 241 15.24 5.58 12.27
C LEU A 241 15.47 5.38 10.78
N ASP A 242 16.62 5.85 10.28
CA ASP A 242 17.10 5.48 8.94
C ASP A 242 17.42 3.98 8.91
N GLY A 243 16.57 3.20 8.24
CA GLY A 243 16.73 1.76 8.12
C GLY A 243 17.91 1.34 7.23
N ARG A 244 18.42 2.25 6.38
CA ARG A 244 19.50 1.97 5.42
C ARG A 244 20.88 2.11 6.05
N GLU A 245 21.05 2.91 7.09
CA GLU A 245 22.36 3.13 7.74
C GLU A 245 22.55 2.22 8.98
N PRO A 246 23.48 1.25 8.95
CA PRO A 246 23.71 0.36 10.08
C PRO A 246 24.13 1.07 11.37
N ALA A 247 24.73 2.26 11.30
CA ALA A 247 25.10 3.04 12.47
C ALA A 247 24.03 4.08 12.88
N ALA A 248 22.85 4.07 12.25
CA ALA A 248 21.77 4.98 12.57
C ALA A 248 21.32 4.82 14.03
N ARG A 249 20.89 5.94 14.59
CA ARG A 249 20.35 6.05 15.95
C ARG A 249 18.91 6.52 15.89
N VAL A 250 18.11 6.08 16.85
CA VAL A 250 16.72 6.53 16.97
C VAL A 250 16.71 8.06 17.16
N LEU A 251 15.89 8.74 16.37
CA LEU A 251 15.64 10.17 16.46
C LEU A 251 14.25 10.37 17.07
N ASN A 252 14.19 10.63 18.38
CA ASN A 252 12.95 11.03 19.03
C ASN A 252 12.55 12.45 18.57
N LEU A 253 11.40 12.58 17.90
CA LEU A 253 10.92 13.85 17.38
C LEU A 253 10.18 14.68 18.45
N GLY A 254 9.79 14.05 19.55
CA GLY A 254 9.09 14.69 20.67
C GLY A 254 7.68 15.12 20.32
N LEU A 255 6.98 14.32 19.51
CA LEU A 255 5.61 14.58 19.06
C LEU A 255 4.68 13.49 19.58
N ALA A 256 3.75 13.83 20.46
CA ALA A 256 2.75 12.90 20.98
C ALA A 256 1.67 12.62 19.94
N LEU A 257 1.38 11.35 19.72
CA LEU A 257 0.35 10.88 18.81
C LEU A 257 -0.82 10.30 19.61
N ARG A 258 -2.03 10.49 19.09
CA ARG A 258 -3.26 9.99 19.74
C ARG A 258 -3.29 8.46 19.85
N SER A 259 -2.71 7.78 18.87
CA SER A 259 -2.66 6.32 18.80
C SER A 259 -1.51 5.86 17.90
N GLN A 260 -1.27 4.55 17.86
CA GLN A 260 -0.26 3.94 16.99
C GLN A 260 -0.64 4.03 15.50
N ASP A 261 -1.92 4.19 15.18
CA ASP A 261 -2.47 4.31 13.82
C ASP A 261 -2.67 5.78 13.41
N ALA A 262 -2.08 6.73 14.13
CA ALA A 262 -2.21 8.15 13.82
C ALA A 262 -1.64 8.47 12.41
N GLY A 263 -2.24 9.44 11.74
CA GLY A 263 -1.81 9.87 10.40
C GLY A 263 -0.36 10.35 10.39
N ILE A 264 0.51 9.59 9.74
CA ILE A 264 1.92 9.93 9.49
C ILE A 264 2.17 9.85 7.98
N GLY A 265 2.71 10.92 7.41
CA GLY A 265 3.17 10.96 6.03
C GLY A 265 4.70 11.08 5.99
N VAL A 266 5.32 10.37 5.06
CA VAL A 266 6.78 10.38 4.88
C VAL A 266 7.12 10.53 3.40
N ARG A 267 8.09 11.38 3.10
CA ARG A 267 8.71 11.47 1.78
C ARG A 267 10.23 11.53 1.91
N SER A 268 10.94 10.72 1.13
CA SER A 268 12.39 10.85 1.01
C SER A 268 12.75 12.03 0.12
N GLU A 269 13.49 13.00 0.67
CA GLU A 269 13.92 14.21 -0.04
C GLU A 269 15.30 14.03 -0.66
N ALA A 270 16.15 13.28 0.04
CA ALA A 270 17.52 13.00 -0.37
C ALA A 270 18.04 11.73 0.32
N GLN A 271 19.29 11.39 0.00
CA GLN A 271 20.04 10.47 0.83
C GLN A 271 20.13 11.00 2.26
N ASP A 272 19.65 10.20 3.21
CA ASP A 272 19.60 10.43 4.65
C ASP A 272 18.77 11.68 5.07
N ASP A 273 17.77 12.06 4.28
CA ASP A 273 16.82 13.13 4.63
C ASP A 273 15.40 12.76 4.20
N TRP A 274 14.47 12.99 5.11
CA TRP A 274 13.05 12.77 4.91
C TRP A 274 12.28 13.94 5.47
N THR A 275 11.23 14.33 4.77
CA THR A 275 10.15 15.12 5.36
C THR A 275 9.19 14.14 6.02
N VAL A 276 9.05 14.26 7.34
CA VAL A 276 8.08 13.52 8.14
C VAL A 276 7.02 14.49 8.61
N ALA A 277 5.75 14.15 8.39
CA ALA A 277 4.62 14.91 8.87
C ALA A 277 3.69 14.01 9.67
N ALA A 278 3.10 14.53 10.74
CA ALA A 278 2.25 13.74 11.63
C ALA A 278 1.17 14.59 12.29
N LEU A 279 0.05 13.96 12.62
CA LEU A 279 -1.03 14.55 13.42
C LEU A 279 -0.73 14.42 14.92
N VAL A 280 -0.34 15.54 15.53
CA VAL A 280 0.04 15.64 16.95
C VAL A 280 -1.20 15.86 17.80
N ASP A 281 -1.39 15.04 18.82
CA ASP A 281 -2.52 15.14 19.74
C ASP A 281 -2.30 16.26 20.75
N GLU A 282 -3.17 17.27 20.77
CA GLU A 282 -3.03 18.41 21.67
C GLU A 282 -3.14 18.00 23.16
N ALA A 283 -4.00 17.03 23.46
CA ALA A 283 -4.23 16.55 24.81
C ALA A 283 -2.99 15.82 25.36
N GLY A 284 -2.40 14.93 24.56
CA GLY A 284 -1.13 14.25 24.85
C GLY A 284 0.12 15.12 24.65
N GLN A 285 -0.03 16.38 24.24
CA GLN A 285 1.10 17.31 24.11
C GLN A 285 0.92 18.49 25.06
N GLY A 286 0.69 18.17 26.34
CA GLY A 286 0.56 19.12 27.44
C GLY A 286 -0.75 19.90 27.49
N ALA A 287 -1.81 19.40 26.83
CA ALA A 287 -3.06 20.15 26.60
C ALA A 287 -2.78 21.53 25.99
N THR A 288 -1.93 21.56 24.96
CA THR A 288 -1.54 22.78 24.26
C THR A 288 -2.42 22.98 23.04
N ASN A 289 -3.13 24.11 22.99
CA ASN A 289 -3.83 24.53 21.78
C ASN A 289 -2.80 25.03 20.75
N PHE A 290 -2.50 24.20 19.75
CA PHE A 290 -1.56 24.44 18.66
C PHE A 290 -2.19 25.14 17.48
N ASN A 291 -3.50 25.11 17.34
CA ASN A 291 -4.24 25.79 16.28
C ASN A 291 -4.72 27.21 16.68
N ASP A 292 -4.28 27.76 17.83
CA ASP A 292 -4.64 29.11 18.30
C ASP A 292 -4.23 30.15 17.25
N PRO A 293 -5.19 30.90 16.67
CA PRO A 293 -4.90 31.92 15.67
C PRO A 293 -3.87 32.97 16.11
N ALA A 294 -3.64 33.16 17.42
CA ALA A 294 -2.63 34.07 17.95
C ALA A 294 -1.18 33.59 17.74
N LEU A 295 -0.98 32.30 17.44
CA LEU A 295 0.34 31.71 17.15
C LEU A 295 0.81 32.00 15.72
N PHE A 296 -0.10 32.39 14.82
CA PHE A 296 0.19 32.49 13.39
C PHE A 296 0.08 33.93 12.88
N VAL A 297 0.96 34.29 11.95
CA VAL A 297 0.94 35.61 11.28
C VAL A 297 -0.18 35.69 10.25
N HIS A 298 -0.50 34.56 9.64
CA HIS A 298 -1.57 34.40 8.66
C HIS A 298 -2.76 33.71 9.30
N SER A 299 -3.96 34.06 8.85
CA SER A 299 -5.15 33.31 9.24
C SER A 299 -5.05 31.89 8.70
N LEU A 300 -5.42 30.90 9.51
CA LEU A 300 -5.42 29.50 9.09
C LEU A 300 -6.65 29.19 8.26
N VAL A 301 -7.78 29.84 8.56
CA VAL A 301 -9.09 29.55 7.99
C VAL A 301 -9.52 30.60 6.95
N PRO A 302 -10.56 30.32 6.15
CA PRO A 302 -11.20 31.31 5.29
C PRO A 302 -11.63 32.58 6.01
N ASP A 303 -11.76 33.69 5.28
CA ASP A 303 -12.17 34.97 5.85
C ASP A 303 -13.60 34.93 6.45
N SER A 304 -14.47 34.05 5.96
CA SER A 304 -15.81 33.78 6.53
C SER A 304 -15.76 33.14 7.91
N CYS A 305 -14.73 32.35 8.18
CA CYS A 305 -14.43 31.73 9.47
C CYS A 305 -13.72 32.68 10.45
N ALA A 306 -13.40 33.90 10.03
CA ALA A 306 -12.64 34.82 10.87
C ALA A 306 -13.41 35.16 12.16
N GLY A 307 -12.80 34.85 13.31
CA GLY A 307 -13.36 35.18 14.62
C GLY A 307 -14.09 34.03 15.30
N THR A 308 -14.00 32.80 14.77
CA THR A 308 -14.26 31.57 15.51
C THR A 308 -12.92 31.07 16.08
N PRO A 309 -12.49 31.54 17.26
CA PRO A 309 -11.27 31.03 17.86
C PRO A 309 -11.51 29.58 18.27
N ASP A 310 -10.58 28.71 17.87
CA ASP A 310 -10.40 27.47 18.57
C ASP A 310 -9.91 27.78 19.99
N ALA A 311 -10.50 27.11 20.97
CA ALA A 311 -10.18 27.33 22.37
C ALA A 311 -10.08 26.01 23.15
N ASP A 312 -10.27 24.87 22.51
CA ASP A 312 -10.09 23.59 23.18
C ASP A 312 -8.67 23.06 22.95
N THR A 313 -8.43 21.83 23.40
CA THR A 313 -7.10 21.20 23.40
C THR A 313 -7.25 19.72 23.05
N THR A 314 -8.22 19.42 22.18
CA THR A 314 -8.62 18.04 21.85
C THR A 314 -8.42 17.72 20.38
N ASP A 315 -7.80 18.63 19.63
CA ASP A 315 -7.54 18.44 18.21
C ASP A 315 -6.32 17.54 17.98
N GLN A 316 -6.21 17.08 16.73
CA GLN A 316 -4.93 16.64 16.20
C GLN A 316 -4.44 17.67 15.18
N VAL A 317 -3.26 18.22 15.41
CA VAL A 317 -2.71 19.30 14.59
C VAL A 317 -1.54 18.77 13.78
N LEU A 318 -1.49 19.12 12.50
CA LEU A 318 -0.43 18.70 11.57
C LEU A 318 0.89 19.40 11.92
N PHE A 319 1.92 18.60 12.15
CA PHE A 319 3.31 19.04 12.28
C PHE A 319 4.15 18.44 11.17
N HIS A 320 5.28 19.08 10.86
CA HIS A 320 6.28 18.50 9.97
C HIS A 320 7.72 18.76 10.41
N VAL A 321 8.65 17.94 9.92
CA VAL A 321 10.08 18.07 10.23
C VAL A 321 10.95 17.45 9.13
N SER A 322 12.08 18.08 8.81
CA SER A 322 13.18 17.44 8.07
C SER A 322 14.05 16.67 9.06
N THR A 323 14.14 15.35 8.89
CA THR A 323 14.91 14.47 9.80
C THR A 323 16.38 14.85 9.86
N LYS A 324 16.98 15.28 8.74
CA LYS A 324 18.38 15.73 8.70
C LYS A 324 18.58 17.05 9.44
N SER A 325 17.68 18.01 9.24
CA SER A 325 17.75 19.31 9.92
C SER A 325 17.53 19.15 11.42
N PHE A 326 16.60 18.27 11.81
CA PHE A 326 16.37 17.89 13.19
C PHE A 326 17.58 17.24 13.84
N ALA A 327 18.18 16.24 13.19
CA ALA A 327 19.38 15.57 13.69
C ALA A 327 20.59 16.52 13.85
N GLN A 328 20.64 17.60 13.07
CA GLN A 328 21.66 18.65 13.19
C GLN A 328 21.33 19.73 14.23
N GLY A 329 20.14 19.69 14.83
CA GLY A 329 19.63 20.72 15.74
C GLY A 329 19.41 22.08 15.07
N THR A 330 19.24 22.11 13.75
CA THR A 330 19.02 23.34 12.98
C THR A 330 17.54 23.68 12.82
N MET A 331 16.66 22.70 13.05
CA MET A 331 15.21 22.83 12.96
C MET A 331 14.54 21.95 14.03
N LEU A 332 13.49 22.47 14.65
CA LEU A 332 12.57 21.69 15.49
C LEU A 332 11.32 21.34 14.66
N PRO A 333 10.49 20.36 15.07
CA PRO A 333 9.19 20.16 14.45
C PRO A 333 8.41 21.48 14.34
N VAL A 334 7.79 21.67 13.18
CA VAL A 334 7.07 22.90 12.83
C VAL A 334 5.58 22.63 12.96
N ASN A 335 4.94 23.36 13.87
CA ASN A 335 3.48 23.40 13.98
C ASN A 335 2.89 24.17 12.79
N THR A 336 1.96 23.55 12.06
CA THR A 336 1.27 24.19 10.94
C THR A 336 -0.04 24.87 11.33
N GLY A 337 -0.61 24.52 12.48
CA GLY A 337 -1.94 24.94 12.93
C GLY A 337 -3.10 24.28 12.18
N LEU A 338 -2.84 23.42 11.19
CA LEU A 338 -3.89 22.72 10.47
C LEU A 338 -4.40 21.55 11.31
N VAL A 339 -5.65 21.61 11.75
CA VAL A 339 -6.36 20.45 12.33
C VAL A 339 -6.51 19.38 11.26
N GLY A 340 -6.32 18.11 11.61
CA GLY A 340 -6.51 17.01 10.69
C GLY A 340 -7.04 15.74 11.36
N ASP A 341 -7.47 14.79 10.53
CA ASP A 341 -8.04 13.51 10.96
C ASP A 341 -7.53 12.36 10.10
N GLY A 342 -6.87 11.37 10.73
CA GLY A 342 -6.45 10.10 10.13
C GLY A 342 -5.38 10.14 9.03
N ARG A 343 -5.44 11.07 8.07
CA ARG A 343 -4.64 11.04 6.84
C ARG A 343 -3.62 12.16 6.77
N VAL A 344 -2.37 11.83 6.44
CA VAL A 344 -1.30 12.79 6.16
C VAL A 344 -0.57 12.39 4.89
N VAL A 345 -0.35 13.35 3.99
CA VAL A 345 0.38 13.15 2.73
C VAL A 345 1.50 14.17 2.62
N VAL A 346 2.65 13.74 2.11
CA VAL A 346 3.82 14.59 1.88
C VAL A 346 4.19 14.56 0.40
N VAL A 347 4.24 15.73 -0.22
CA VAL A 347 4.70 15.92 -1.61
C VAL A 347 5.83 16.96 -1.62
N ASP A 348 6.56 17.09 -2.73
CA ASP A 348 7.78 17.92 -2.82
C ASP A 348 7.55 19.35 -2.28
N GLY A 349 8.04 19.62 -1.06
CA GLY A 349 7.92 20.92 -0.39
C GLY A 349 6.58 21.23 0.28
N TYR A 350 5.64 20.29 0.38
CA TYR A 350 4.32 20.50 1.01
C TYR A 350 3.86 19.30 1.83
N VAL A 351 3.05 19.59 2.85
CA VAL A 351 2.35 18.58 3.66
C VAL A 351 0.86 18.88 3.63
N ALA A 352 0.06 17.82 3.62
CA ALA A 352 -1.39 17.90 3.62
C ALA A 352 -2.01 16.93 4.61
N THR A 353 -3.22 17.27 5.04
CA THR A 353 -4.11 16.41 5.81
C THR A 353 -5.55 16.64 5.34
N ILE A 354 -6.47 15.83 5.85
CA ILE A 354 -7.90 16.04 5.70
C ILE A 354 -8.46 16.58 7.01
N SER A 355 -9.31 17.58 6.96
CA SER A 355 -9.75 18.36 8.11
C SER A 355 -11.28 18.34 8.20
N PRO A 356 -11.85 17.76 9.26
CA PRO A 356 -13.28 17.87 9.51
C PRO A 356 -13.67 19.32 9.79
N GLU A 357 -14.71 19.81 9.11
CA GLU A 357 -15.25 21.16 9.34
C GLU A 357 -15.87 21.32 10.74
N ALA A 358 -16.41 20.22 11.27
CA ALA A 358 -16.94 20.15 12.62
C ALA A 358 -15.89 20.52 13.68
N ASP A 359 -14.65 20.06 13.51
CA ASP A 359 -13.54 20.33 14.43
C ASP A 359 -13.02 21.75 14.23
N ALA A 360 -12.98 22.24 12.98
CA ALA A 360 -12.71 23.65 12.72
C ALA A 360 -13.81 24.60 13.23
N THR A 361 -14.97 24.07 13.63
CA THR A 361 -16.20 24.79 13.96
C THR A 361 -16.60 25.82 12.89
N CYS A 362 -16.23 25.55 11.64
CA CYS A 362 -16.45 26.43 10.51
C CYS A 362 -16.68 25.67 9.21
N ASP A 363 -17.56 26.26 8.40
CA ASP A 363 -17.83 25.96 7.00
C ASP A 363 -16.64 26.52 6.18
N LEU A 364 -15.64 25.67 5.96
CA LEU A 364 -14.40 26.02 5.29
C LEU A 364 -14.61 26.21 3.79
N ASN A 365 -15.53 25.46 3.18
CA ASN A 365 -15.81 25.52 1.76
C ASN A 365 -17.00 26.49 1.42
N GLU A 366 -17.66 27.07 2.42
CA GLU A 366 -18.82 27.97 2.27
C GLU A 366 -20.03 27.35 1.53
N ASP A 367 -20.23 26.04 1.67
CA ASP A 367 -21.35 25.35 1.03
C ASP A 367 -22.65 25.40 1.86
N GLY A 368 -22.55 25.82 3.12
CA GLY A 368 -23.66 26.03 4.03
C GLY A 368 -23.87 24.94 5.09
N ASP A 369 -22.96 23.98 5.24
CA ASP A 369 -22.94 23.07 6.39
C ASP A 369 -21.53 22.90 7.04
N PHE A 370 -21.36 21.87 7.88
CA PHE A 370 -20.13 21.60 8.67
C PHE A 370 -19.81 20.09 8.69
N ALA A 371 -20.43 19.31 7.81
CA ALA A 371 -20.33 17.86 7.81
C ALA A 371 -19.13 17.37 7.00
N ASP A 372 -18.48 18.27 6.27
CA ASP A 372 -17.44 17.93 5.32
C ASP A 372 -16.10 17.64 5.96
N THR A 373 -15.32 16.88 5.21
CA THR A 373 -13.90 16.67 5.45
C THR A 373 -13.14 17.27 4.28
N ILE A 374 -12.29 18.26 4.56
CA ILE A 374 -11.67 19.12 3.54
C ILE A 374 -10.17 18.83 3.44
N VAL A 375 -9.63 18.74 2.22
CA VAL A 375 -8.17 18.68 2.03
C VAL A 375 -7.53 20.03 2.36
N ARG A 376 -6.57 20.03 3.28
CA ARG A 376 -5.79 21.23 3.66
C ARG A 376 -4.31 20.95 3.56
N TRP A 377 -3.56 21.92 3.02
CA TRP A 377 -2.13 21.78 2.80
C TRP A 377 -1.38 23.08 3.10
N ILE A 378 -0.07 22.94 3.31
CA ILE A 378 0.83 24.04 3.61
C ILE A 378 2.25 23.70 3.13
N ALA A 379 3.00 24.71 2.71
CA ALA A 379 4.39 24.52 2.32
C ALA A 379 5.25 24.17 3.55
N THR A 380 6.25 23.31 3.37
CA THR A 380 7.23 22.96 4.41
C THR A 380 8.44 23.90 4.41
N THR A 381 8.48 24.82 3.45
CA THR A 381 9.54 25.81 3.30
C THR A 381 8.97 27.23 3.33
N GLY A 382 9.85 28.21 3.59
CA GLY A 382 9.45 29.60 3.80
C GLY A 382 9.45 29.99 5.27
N THR A 383 9.38 31.30 5.53
CA THR A 383 9.47 31.82 6.92
C THR A 383 8.15 31.83 7.65
N ASP A 384 7.01 31.74 6.95
CA ASP A 384 5.65 31.69 7.49
C ASP A 384 4.69 31.30 6.34
N PRO A 385 4.65 30.03 5.92
CA PRO A 385 3.76 29.62 4.84
C PRO A 385 2.29 29.81 5.27
N ALA A 386 1.44 30.25 4.33
CA ALA A 386 0.01 30.39 4.57
C ALA A 386 -0.72 29.25 3.86
N PRO A 387 -1.67 28.57 4.52
CA PRO A 387 -2.52 27.61 3.84
C PRO A 387 -3.45 28.32 2.84
N PRO A 388 -4.02 27.60 1.88
CA PRO A 388 -5.15 28.07 1.08
C PRO A 388 -6.32 28.48 1.98
N ARG A 389 -7.03 29.53 1.58
CA ARG A 389 -8.16 30.11 2.35
C ARG A 389 -9.32 30.53 1.46
N GLU A 390 -9.17 30.41 0.15
CA GLU A 390 -10.26 30.69 -0.77
C GLU A 390 -11.19 29.48 -0.72
N PRO A 391 -12.47 29.62 -0.30
CA PRO A 391 -13.38 28.48 -0.17
C PRO A 391 -13.45 27.64 -1.45
N ALA A 392 -13.37 28.27 -2.61
CA ALA A 392 -13.37 27.61 -3.92
C ALA A 392 -12.14 26.70 -4.20
N GLU A 393 -11.09 26.74 -3.36
CA GLU A 393 -9.94 25.82 -3.43
C GLU A 393 -10.03 24.70 -2.38
N LEU A 394 -11.01 24.78 -1.48
CA LEU A 394 -11.27 23.85 -0.39
C LEU A 394 -12.45 22.98 -0.80
N HIS A 395 -12.18 21.69 -1.01
CA HIS A 395 -13.17 20.74 -1.48
C HIS A 395 -13.41 19.62 -0.48
N ALA A 396 -14.68 19.23 -0.32
CA ALA A 396 -15.09 18.06 0.44
C ALA A 396 -14.59 16.78 -0.23
N VAL A 397 -13.90 15.93 0.53
CA VAL A 397 -13.44 14.62 0.07
C VAL A 397 -14.22 13.49 0.70
N THR A 398 -14.36 12.40 -0.03
CA THR A 398 -14.92 11.17 0.51
C THR A 398 -13.86 10.38 1.27
N THR A 399 -14.08 10.13 2.55
CA THR A 399 -13.17 9.34 3.40
C THR A 399 -13.48 7.84 3.37
N GLY A 400 -14.65 7.46 2.85
CA GLY A 400 -15.15 6.07 2.80
C GLY A 400 -14.71 5.29 1.57
N ILE A 401 -13.69 5.74 0.83
CA ILE A 401 -13.16 5.03 -0.33
C ILE A 401 -12.24 3.88 0.09
N ALA A 402 -12.35 2.73 -0.59
CA ALA A 402 -11.45 1.60 -0.35
C ALA A 402 -10.00 1.91 -0.76
N GLY A 403 -9.04 1.11 -0.28
CA GLY A 403 -7.60 1.27 -0.57
C GLY A 403 -6.82 2.13 0.42
N GLY A 404 -7.43 2.57 1.52
CA GLY A 404 -6.72 3.21 2.64
C GLY A 404 -6.34 4.70 2.44
N SER A 405 -6.54 5.26 1.25
CA SER A 405 -6.21 6.67 0.96
C SER A 405 -7.06 7.69 1.73
N MET A 406 -8.23 7.30 2.25
CA MET A 406 -9.23 8.20 2.82
C MET A 406 -9.57 9.39 1.88
N GLY A 407 -9.50 9.16 0.57
CA GLY A 407 -9.80 10.17 -0.44
C GLY A 407 -8.65 11.14 -0.75
N LEU A 408 -7.45 10.96 -0.17
CA LEU A 408 -6.27 11.79 -0.45
C LEU A 408 -4.99 10.95 -0.60
N ALA A 409 -4.28 11.10 -1.71
CA ALA A 409 -3.02 10.42 -1.99
C ALA A 409 -1.98 11.35 -2.63
N SER A 410 -0.73 10.89 -2.70
CA SER A 410 0.32 11.54 -3.50
C SER A 410 0.57 10.77 -4.79
N LEU A 411 0.78 11.49 -5.88
CA LEU A 411 1.29 10.96 -7.14
C LEU A 411 2.37 11.92 -7.66
N GLU A 412 3.59 11.42 -7.77
CA GLU A 412 4.82 12.16 -8.05
C GLU A 412 5.02 13.37 -7.12
N ASP A 413 4.75 14.58 -7.61
CA ASP A 413 4.91 15.88 -6.94
C ASP A 413 3.56 16.56 -6.63
N ARG A 414 2.45 15.80 -6.66
CA ARG A 414 1.09 16.35 -6.60
C ARG A 414 0.20 15.61 -5.63
N PHE A 415 -0.80 16.34 -5.14
CA PHE A 415 -1.92 15.74 -4.44
C PHE A 415 -2.94 15.23 -5.44
N VAL A 416 -3.48 14.05 -5.16
CA VAL A 416 -4.63 13.46 -5.86
C VAL A 416 -5.71 13.22 -4.82
N ALA A 417 -6.94 13.65 -5.09
CA ALA A 417 -8.03 13.50 -4.14
C ALA A 417 -9.32 13.08 -4.84
N VAL A 418 -10.20 12.41 -4.08
CA VAL A 418 -11.55 12.09 -4.50
C VAL A 418 -12.51 13.07 -3.82
N VAL A 419 -12.97 14.04 -4.59
CA VAL A 419 -13.87 15.11 -4.17
C VAL A 419 -15.32 14.65 -4.31
N ASP A 420 -16.11 14.76 -3.24
CA ASP A 420 -17.53 14.44 -3.27
C ASP A 420 -18.33 15.72 -3.55
N GLU A 421 -18.85 15.87 -4.77
CA GLU A 421 -19.62 17.06 -5.16
C GLU A 421 -20.92 17.23 -4.37
N ALA A 422 -21.52 16.12 -3.92
CA ALA A 422 -22.76 16.16 -3.15
C ALA A 422 -22.52 16.69 -1.73
N GLN A 423 -21.38 16.33 -1.15
CA GLN A 423 -20.89 16.92 0.11
C GLN A 423 -20.45 18.37 -0.14
N ASP A 424 -19.56 18.61 -1.11
CA ASP A 424 -19.00 19.94 -1.42
C ASP A 424 -20.03 21.02 -1.82
N GLY A 425 -21.27 20.61 -2.11
CA GLY A 425 -22.36 21.49 -2.52
C GLY A 425 -22.16 22.20 -3.87
N ARG A 426 -21.15 21.80 -4.66
CA ARG A 426 -20.75 22.43 -5.92
C ARG A 426 -20.79 21.45 -7.08
N ASP A 427 -21.25 22.00 -8.20
CA ASP A 427 -21.18 21.37 -9.52
C ASP A 427 -19.83 21.73 -10.16
N LEU A 428 -18.83 20.87 -9.98
CA LEU A 428 -17.46 21.04 -10.47
C LEU A 428 -17.31 20.54 -11.91
N ASP A 429 -18.15 19.59 -12.32
CA ASP A 429 -18.17 18.99 -13.65
C ASP A 429 -19.13 19.67 -14.66
N GLY A 430 -20.02 20.55 -14.18
CA GLY A 430 -21.04 21.23 -14.99
C GLY A 430 -22.28 20.38 -15.27
N LYS A 431 -22.55 19.35 -14.47
CA LYS A 431 -23.71 18.45 -14.51
C LYS A 431 -24.61 18.68 -13.31
N ALA A 432 -24.46 17.85 -12.28
CA ALA A 432 -25.21 17.81 -11.06
C ALA A 432 -24.21 17.52 -9.96
N ALA A 433 -24.41 18.13 -8.79
CA ALA A 433 -23.55 17.92 -7.64
C ALA A 433 -23.88 16.56 -6.98
N ASP A 434 -23.54 15.48 -7.68
CA ASP A 434 -23.86 14.11 -7.28
C ASP A 434 -22.76 13.08 -7.60
N HIS A 435 -21.56 13.53 -8.00
CA HIS A 435 -20.46 12.64 -8.32
C HIS A 435 -19.29 12.72 -7.34
N LEU A 436 -18.53 11.62 -7.27
CA LEU A 436 -17.19 11.60 -6.71
C LEU A 436 -16.20 11.89 -7.82
N LEU A 437 -15.48 13.00 -7.81
CA LEU A 437 -14.54 13.37 -8.86
C LEU A 437 -13.11 13.12 -8.43
N LEU A 438 -12.31 12.52 -9.30
CA LEU A 438 -10.87 12.49 -9.10
C LEU A 438 -10.30 13.87 -9.47
N GLY A 439 -9.71 14.58 -8.51
CA GLY A 439 -9.00 15.84 -8.73
C GLY A 439 -7.51 15.67 -8.50
N TRP A 440 -6.70 16.51 -9.14
CA TRP A 440 -5.29 16.65 -8.78
C TRP A 440 -4.88 18.10 -8.62
N LEU A 441 -3.84 18.33 -7.83
CA LEU A 441 -3.34 19.65 -7.47
C LEU A 441 -1.81 19.65 -7.49
N GLU A 442 -1.22 20.52 -8.31
CA GLU A 442 0.20 20.90 -8.17
C GLU A 442 0.26 21.99 -7.09
N PRO A 443 0.76 21.67 -5.88
CA PRO A 443 0.78 22.65 -4.80
C PRO A 443 1.76 23.78 -5.15
N LEU A 444 1.30 25.02 -5.02
CA LEU A 444 2.08 26.23 -5.21
C LEU A 444 1.90 27.13 -3.99
N ASP A 445 2.92 27.93 -3.67
CA ASP A 445 2.84 28.92 -2.60
C ASP A 445 1.72 29.94 -2.88
N GLY A 446 0.73 30.02 -1.97
CA GLY A 446 -0.35 31.01 -1.99
C GLY A 446 -1.58 30.63 -2.83
N ALA A 447 -2.47 31.59 -3.05
CA ALA A 447 -3.83 31.44 -3.62
C ALA A 447 -3.87 31.23 -5.16
N LEU A 448 -2.95 30.45 -5.72
CA LEU A 448 -2.94 30.11 -7.15
C LEU A 448 -2.91 28.60 -7.40
N ALA A 449 -2.94 27.77 -6.36
CA ALA A 449 -3.01 26.33 -6.49
C ALA A 449 -4.49 25.95 -6.68
N GLY A 450 -4.90 25.77 -7.93
CA GLY A 450 -6.27 25.34 -8.27
C GLY A 450 -6.33 23.85 -8.55
N TRP A 451 -7.32 23.19 -7.97
CA TRP A 451 -7.65 21.80 -8.31
C TRP A 451 -7.98 21.66 -9.79
N THR A 452 -7.46 20.61 -10.40
CA THR A 452 -7.72 20.26 -11.78
C THR A 452 -8.53 18.98 -11.84
N PHE A 453 -9.76 19.10 -12.33
CA PHE A 453 -10.68 17.99 -12.65
C PHE A 453 -10.78 17.73 -14.16
N ALA A 454 -9.94 18.42 -14.94
CA ALA A 454 -9.81 18.24 -16.38
C ALA A 454 -8.56 17.41 -16.68
N HIS A 455 -8.75 16.20 -17.20
CA HIS A 455 -7.70 15.18 -17.23
C HIS A 455 -7.12 14.92 -18.62
N GLN A 456 -7.66 15.50 -19.68
CA GLN A 456 -7.15 15.26 -21.04
C GLN A 456 -6.77 16.58 -21.73
N ASP A 457 -5.69 16.56 -22.52
CA ASP A 457 -5.33 17.68 -23.40
C ASP A 457 -6.21 17.61 -24.66
N PRO A 458 -7.14 18.57 -24.88
CA PRO A 458 -8.07 18.54 -26.01
C PRO A 458 -7.39 18.65 -27.39
N LYS A 459 -6.05 18.84 -27.43
CA LYS A 459 -5.26 18.96 -28.67
C LYS A 459 -4.35 17.77 -28.95
N LYS A 460 -4.28 16.77 -28.06
CA LYS A 460 -3.47 15.58 -28.28
C LYS A 460 -4.36 14.38 -28.63
N PRO A 461 -3.89 13.47 -29.51
CA PRO A 461 -4.50 12.15 -29.58
C PRO A 461 -4.41 11.49 -28.20
N PHE A 462 -5.47 10.78 -27.82
CA PHE A 462 -5.60 10.09 -26.53
C PHE A 462 -4.31 9.35 -26.16
N ILE A 463 -3.92 9.54 -24.92
CA ILE A 463 -2.81 8.83 -24.25
C ILE A 463 -3.52 7.96 -23.21
N GLY A 464 -3.10 6.69 -23.08
CA GLY A 464 -3.84 5.64 -22.37
C GLY A 464 -4.34 4.52 -23.29
N THR A 465 -4.61 3.35 -22.70
CA THR A 465 -4.91 2.07 -23.38
C THR A 465 -6.29 1.96 -24.04
N GLY A 466 -6.89 3.09 -24.42
CA GLY A 466 -7.86 3.14 -25.51
C GLY A 466 -9.33 3.23 -25.11
N VAL A 467 -9.67 3.18 -23.82
CA VAL A 467 -11.06 3.26 -23.33
C VAL A 467 -11.81 4.54 -23.80
N PHE A 468 -11.09 5.57 -24.24
CA PHE A 468 -11.65 6.87 -24.57
C PHE A 468 -11.35 7.35 -25.99
N GLU A 469 -10.95 6.47 -26.92
CA GLU A 469 -10.70 6.90 -28.31
C GLU A 469 -11.99 7.42 -28.99
N ASP A 470 -11.92 8.62 -29.57
CA ASP A 470 -12.94 9.21 -30.45
C ASP A 470 -13.28 8.23 -31.59
N VAL A 471 -14.40 7.51 -31.41
CA VAL A 471 -14.90 6.44 -32.30
C VAL A 471 -15.14 6.91 -33.74
N ASP A 472 -15.20 8.22 -33.99
CA ASP A 472 -15.65 8.69 -35.30
C ASP A 472 -14.54 8.78 -36.36
N GLY A 473 -13.25 8.85 -36.00
CA GLY A 473 -12.12 8.77 -36.95
C GLY A 473 -12.20 9.72 -38.18
N ASP A 474 -13.11 10.70 -38.18
CA ASP A 474 -13.56 11.40 -39.39
C ASP A 474 -12.79 12.69 -39.64
N GLY A 475 -11.94 13.11 -38.70
CA GLY A 475 -11.12 14.30 -38.82
C GLY A 475 -11.91 15.59 -38.98
N LEU A 476 -13.21 15.59 -38.65
CA LEU A 476 -14.05 16.77 -38.67
C LEU A 476 -14.01 17.40 -37.28
N GLY A 477 -13.13 18.38 -37.11
CA GLY A 477 -13.00 19.17 -35.90
C GLY A 477 -14.32 19.82 -35.51
N ASP A 478 -15.02 19.19 -34.57
CA ASP A 478 -16.14 19.78 -33.86
C ASP A 478 -15.60 20.72 -32.78
N PRO A 479 -15.93 22.03 -32.83
CA PRO A 479 -15.42 23.02 -31.88
C PRO A 479 -15.90 22.83 -30.43
N ASP A 480 -16.87 21.94 -30.18
CA ASP A 480 -17.33 21.60 -28.81
C ASP A 480 -16.57 20.40 -28.19
N ARG A 481 -15.61 19.77 -28.90
CA ARG A 481 -14.75 18.63 -28.43
C ARG A 481 -13.67 19.01 -27.40
N GLY A 482 -13.88 20.07 -26.62
CA GLY A 482 -12.85 20.69 -25.78
C GLY A 482 -12.86 20.30 -24.30
N ALA A 483 -13.88 19.59 -23.83
CA ALA A 483 -13.98 19.18 -22.43
C ALA A 483 -13.61 17.70 -22.32
N SER A 484 -12.48 17.41 -21.69
CA SER A 484 -12.22 16.07 -21.16
C SER A 484 -13.37 15.70 -20.23
N GLU A 485 -13.93 14.50 -20.34
CA GLU A 485 -14.93 14.06 -19.36
C GLU A 485 -14.25 14.00 -17.97
N PRO A 486 -14.80 14.67 -16.96
CA PRO A 486 -14.32 14.54 -15.59
C PRO A 486 -14.60 13.11 -15.15
N TYR A 487 -13.57 12.41 -14.67
CA TYR A 487 -13.72 11.02 -14.29
C TYR A 487 -14.43 10.95 -12.95
N ALA A 488 -15.61 10.36 -12.98
CA ALA A 488 -16.53 10.28 -11.88
C ALA A 488 -16.53 8.88 -11.26
N SER A 489 -16.81 8.83 -9.96
CA SER A 489 -17.08 7.65 -9.16
C SER A 489 -15.91 6.67 -9.00
N PRO A 490 -14.72 7.10 -8.54
CA PRO A 490 -13.73 6.14 -8.05
C PRO A 490 -14.29 5.41 -6.81
N GLY A 491 -14.29 4.06 -6.87
CA GLY A 491 -14.69 3.20 -5.76
C GLY A 491 -13.52 2.72 -4.89
N TYR A 492 -12.30 2.87 -5.41
CA TYR A 492 -11.05 2.50 -4.74
C TYR A 492 -9.94 3.46 -5.16
N MET A 493 -9.08 3.84 -4.22
CA MET A 493 -7.84 4.56 -4.48
C MET A 493 -6.80 4.10 -3.45
N ALA A 494 -5.69 3.56 -3.94
CA ALA A 494 -4.55 3.16 -3.11
C ALA A 494 -4.03 4.35 -2.29
N ASP A 495 -3.53 4.07 -1.10
CA ASP A 495 -2.99 5.08 -0.20
C ASP A 495 -1.67 5.67 -0.72
N GLU A 496 -0.85 4.88 -1.40
CA GLU A 496 0.45 5.33 -1.89
C GLU A 496 0.64 5.03 -3.39
N GLU A 497 1.49 5.84 -4.02
CA GLU A 497 1.96 5.50 -5.36
C GLU A 497 3.04 4.43 -5.30
N GLU A 498 3.03 3.52 -6.26
CA GLU A 498 4.07 2.53 -6.43
C GLU A 498 4.60 2.59 -7.87
N PHE A 499 5.92 2.54 -8.05
CA PHE A 499 6.57 2.67 -9.36
C PHE A 499 6.19 3.95 -10.13
N GLY A 500 5.84 5.03 -9.41
CA GLY A 500 5.39 6.30 -9.98
C GLY A 500 3.96 6.22 -10.57
N ARG A 501 3.15 5.29 -10.07
CA ARG A 501 1.77 5.09 -10.49
C ARG A 501 0.85 4.97 -9.29
N LEU A 502 -0.33 5.58 -9.36
CA LEU A 502 -1.36 5.49 -8.32
C LEU A 502 -2.50 4.59 -8.80
N ALA A 503 -2.80 3.54 -8.04
CA ALA A 503 -3.83 2.59 -8.40
C ALA A 503 -5.23 3.08 -7.99
N VAL A 504 -6.19 3.01 -8.92
CA VAL A 504 -7.57 3.49 -8.76
C VAL A 504 -8.53 2.54 -9.46
N ALA A 505 -9.74 2.36 -8.92
CA ALA A 505 -10.83 1.69 -9.61
C ALA A 505 -11.98 2.67 -9.88
N PHE A 506 -12.39 2.82 -11.13
CA PHE A 506 -13.52 3.69 -11.52
C PHE A 506 -14.77 2.88 -11.81
N LEU A 507 -15.93 3.36 -11.36
CA LEU A 507 -17.19 2.79 -11.84
C LEU A 507 -17.37 3.05 -13.34
N GLU A 508 -17.90 2.05 -14.02
CA GLU A 508 -18.13 1.99 -15.45
C GLU A 508 -19.19 2.98 -15.92
N SER A 509 -20.14 3.33 -15.05
CA SER A 509 -21.12 4.38 -15.34
C SER A 509 -20.48 5.75 -15.28
N LEU A 510 -19.95 6.23 -16.41
CA LEU A 510 -19.63 7.64 -16.54
C LEU A 510 -20.90 8.44 -16.90
N PRO A 511 -21.21 9.53 -16.17
CA PRO A 511 -22.25 10.47 -16.55
C PRO A 511 -21.89 11.09 -17.90
N GLY A 512 -22.59 10.69 -18.96
CA GLY A 512 -22.21 11.09 -20.31
C GLY A 512 -22.39 12.59 -20.52
N THR A 513 -21.40 13.26 -21.13
CA THR A 513 -21.54 14.69 -21.46
C THR A 513 -22.53 14.95 -22.59
N ASN A 514 -22.84 13.92 -23.38
CA ASN A 514 -23.79 13.97 -24.48
C ASN A 514 -25.23 13.75 -23.97
N PRO A 515 -26.14 14.73 -24.10
CA PRO A 515 -27.54 14.55 -23.68
C PRO A 515 -28.30 13.45 -24.46
N LEU A 516 -27.69 12.87 -25.50
CA LEU A 516 -28.21 11.70 -26.23
C LEU A 516 -27.64 10.35 -25.73
N VAL A 517 -26.57 10.37 -24.93
CA VAL A 517 -25.93 9.19 -24.33
C VAL A 517 -25.80 9.48 -22.82
N PRO A 518 -26.86 9.21 -22.03
CA PRO A 518 -26.90 9.61 -20.62
C PRO A 518 -25.85 8.93 -19.75
N SER A 519 -25.29 7.80 -20.19
CA SER A 519 -24.16 7.13 -19.58
C SER A 519 -23.26 6.52 -20.66
N LEU A 520 -21.95 6.68 -20.53
CA LEU A 520 -20.96 5.99 -21.36
C LEU A 520 -20.51 4.74 -20.60
N ASN A 521 -20.79 3.56 -21.17
CA ASN A 521 -20.17 2.33 -20.71
C ASN A 521 -18.72 2.33 -21.21
N VAL A 522 -17.77 2.29 -20.26
CA VAL A 522 -16.33 2.31 -20.51
C VAL A 522 -15.69 0.92 -20.39
N ASN A 523 -16.47 -0.15 -20.20
CA ASN A 523 -16.00 -1.53 -20.18
C ASN A 523 -15.71 -2.02 -21.61
N VAL A 524 -14.66 -1.45 -22.21
CA VAL A 524 -14.14 -1.85 -23.53
C VAL A 524 -12.82 -2.59 -23.38
N ASP A 525 -12.66 -3.67 -24.15
CA ASP A 525 -11.41 -4.43 -24.17
C ASP A 525 -10.27 -3.67 -24.88
N CYS A 526 -9.11 -4.32 -24.97
CA CYS A 526 -7.92 -3.75 -25.62
C CYS A 526 -8.05 -3.50 -27.14
N ASP A 527 -9.08 -4.05 -27.78
CA ASP A 527 -9.43 -3.81 -29.18
C ASP A 527 -10.58 -2.79 -29.32
N LEU A 528 -10.93 -2.12 -28.22
CA LEU A 528 -12.03 -1.14 -28.11
C LEU A 528 -13.41 -1.75 -28.38
N VAL A 529 -13.55 -3.02 -28.08
CA VAL A 529 -14.82 -3.72 -28.18
C VAL A 529 -15.49 -3.68 -26.82
N LEU A 530 -16.69 -3.11 -26.80
CA LEU A 530 -17.59 -3.14 -25.66
C LEU A 530 -17.82 -4.60 -25.22
N LYS A 531 -17.55 -4.91 -23.95
CA LYS A 531 -17.65 -6.25 -23.40
C LYS A 531 -19.08 -6.64 -23.05
N ASP A 532 -19.78 -5.80 -22.29
CA ASP A 532 -21.19 -5.99 -21.95
C ASP A 532 -22.01 -4.68 -22.12
N ASN A 533 -23.14 -4.55 -21.44
CA ASN A 533 -23.95 -3.33 -21.51
C ASN A 533 -24.50 -2.91 -20.15
N ASP A 534 -23.95 -3.45 -19.06
CA ASP A 534 -24.32 -2.91 -17.76
C ASP A 534 -23.49 -1.65 -17.47
N LEU A 535 -23.66 -1.12 -16.27
CA LEU A 535 -23.11 0.18 -15.88
C LEU A 535 -22.62 0.11 -14.44
N THR A 536 -22.33 -1.11 -13.97
CA THR A 536 -22.09 -1.39 -12.56
C THR A 536 -20.67 -1.84 -12.28
N ASP A 537 -19.88 -2.09 -13.31
CA ASP A 537 -18.53 -2.61 -13.18
C ASP A 537 -17.58 -1.56 -12.58
N ALA A 538 -16.55 -1.99 -11.86
CA ALA A 538 -15.40 -1.14 -11.55
C ALA A 538 -14.25 -1.47 -12.52
N LEU A 539 -13.46 -0.50 -12.97
CA LEU A 539 -12.39 -0.70 -13.94
C LEU A 539 -11.01 -0.42 -13.34
N PRO A 540 -10.00 -1.27 -13.57
CA PRO A 540 -8.64 -1.04 -13.06
C PRO A 540 -7.94 0.08 -13.83
N ILE A 541 -7.43 1.06 -13.10
CA ILE A 541 -6.64 2.17 -13.61
C ILE A 541 -5.37 2.34 -12.76
N TRP A 542 -4.23 2.59 -13.40
CA TRP A 542 -2.97 2.94 -12.74
C TRP A 542 -2.45 4.27 -13.30
N LEU A 543 -2.79 5.35 -12.58
CA LEU A 543 -2.57 6.73 -12.98
C LEU A 543 -1.08 7.07 -13.00
N ASP A 544 -0.64 7.86 -13.98
CA ASP A 544 0.65 8.56 -13.98
C ASP A 544 0.50 9.96 -14.58
N PHE A 545 1.58 10.74 -14.62
CA PHE A 545 1.57 12.05 -15.27
C PHE A 545 2.38 12.07 -16.56
N GLU A 546 1.73 12.28 -17.71
CA GLU A 546 2.42 12.63 -18.94
C GLU A 546 2.43 14.14 -19.17
N LYS A 547 3.57 14.79 -18.92
CA LYS A 547 3.78 16.24 -19.19
C LYS A 547 2.73 17.14 -18.52
N ARG A 548 2.43 16.88 -17.24
CA ARG A 548 1.42 17.57 -16.41
C ARG A 548 -0.04 17.31 -16.79
N VAL A 549 -0.30 16.23 -17.51
CA VAL A 549 -1.65 15.73 -17.73
C VAL A 549 -1.75 14.42 -16.99
N LEU A 550 -2.76 14.26 -16.13
CA LEU A 550 -3.02 13.00 -15.45
C LEU A 550 -3.48 12.00 -16.51
N ASP A 551 -2.71 10.95 -16.68
CA ASP A 551 -2.95 9.90 -17.67
C ASP A 551 -3.58 8.68 -16.98
N PHE A 552 -4.49 8.02 -17.71
CA PHE A 552 -5.36 6.97 -17.21
C PHE A 552 -5.05 5.71 -18.00
N ASP A 553 -4.01 5.00 -17.57
CA ASP A 553 -3.71 3.69 -18.10
C ASP A 553 -4.64 2.66 -17.43
N GLY A 554 -5.49 2.00 -18.23
CA GLY A 554 -6.49 1.05 -17.75
C GLY A 554 -7.24 0.35 -18.90
N PHE A 555 -8.08 -0.62 -18.61
CA PHE A 555 -8.94 -1.26 -19.64
C PHE A 555 -10.25 -1.75 -19.03
N GLY A 556 -11.22 -2.05 -19.89
CA GLY A 556 -12.49 -2.65 -19.51
C GLY A 556 -12.32 -4.07 -19.00
N MET A 557 -12.29 -4.23 -17.68
CA MET A 557 -12.49 -5.48 -16.94
C MET A 557 -13.23 -5.12 -15.67
N ALA A 558 -14.35 -5.78 -15.40
CA ALA A 558 -15.08 -5.58 -14.17
C ALA A 558 -14.28 -6.12 -12.97
N LEU A 559 -13.80 -5.22 -12.13
CA LEU A 559 -13.22 -5.54 -10.84
C LEU A 559 -14.31 -5.85 -9.84
N ASP A 560 -13.95 -6.68 -8.85
CA ASP A 560 -14.76 -6.88 -7.65
C ASP A 560 -15.15 -5.52 -7.03
N SER A 561 -16.43 -5.18 -7.07
CA SER A 561 -16.92 -3.91 -6.51
C SER A 561 -16.72 -3.77 -4.99
N VAL A 562 -16.48 -4.86 -4.27
CA VAL A 562 -16.26 -4.87 -2.82
C VAL A 562 -14.77 -4.78 -2.49
N ASN A 563 -13.93 -5.50 -3.23
CA ASN A 563 -12.49 -5.57 -3.00
C ASN A 563 -11.70 -5.55 -4.33
N PRO A 564 -11.76 -4.42 -5.08
CA PRO A 564 -11.23 -4.36 -6.44
C PRO A 564 -9.71 -4.50 -6.49
N GLU A 565 -9.06 -4.02 -5.41
CA GLU A 565 -7.63 -4.12 -5.05
C GLU A 565 -6.69 -4.22 -6.24
N VAL A 566 -6.00 -3.12 -6.49
CA VAL A 566 -5.07 -2.99 -7.61
C VAL A 566 -3.68 -2.78 -7.02
N ASP A 567 -2.85 -3.81 -7.12
CA ASP A 567 -1.47 -3.82 -6.63
C ASP A 567 -0.47 -3.67 -7.78
N LEU A 568 0.67 -3.06 -7.50
CA LEU A 568 1.71 -2.82 -8.50
C LEU A 568 2.99 -3.58 -8.12
N GLY A 569 3.63 -4.21 -9.11
CA GLY A 569 4.86 -4.98 -8.86
C GLY A 569 5.58 -5.38 -10.13
N GLY A 570 6.90 -5.26 -10.15
CA GLY A 570 7.73 -5.70 -11.29
C GLY A 570 7.31 -5.14 -12.65
N ALA A 571 6.95 -3.85 -12.67
CA ALA A 571 6.41 -3.16 -13.84
C ALA A 571 5.10 -3.74 -14.41
N GLN A 572 4.29 -4.35 -13.55
CA GLN A 572 2.96 -4.90 -13.86
C GLN A 572 1.93 -4.42 -12.83
N ALA A 573 0.70 -4.26 -13.27
CA ALA A 573 -0.47 -4.16 -12.40
C ALA A 573 -1.05 -5.56 -12.19
N PHE A 574 -1.56 -5.81 -10.99
CA PHE A 574 -2.29 -6.99 -10.58
C PHE A 574 -3.61 -6.56 -9.98
N PHE A 575 -4.71 -7.20 -10.37
CA PHE A 575 -6.04 -6.76 -9.97
C PHE A 575 -7.03 -7.92 -10.03
N ARG A 576 -8.08 -7.81 -9.23
CA ARG A 576 -9.12 -8.84 -9.06
C ARG A 576 -10.29 -8.56 -9.98
N VAL A 577 -10.57 -9.46 -10.91
CA VAL A 577 -11.70 -9.38 -11.82
C VAL A 577 -12.82 -10.27 -11.30
N SER A 578 -14.04 -9.73 -11.21
CA SER A 578 -15.23 -10.49 -10.87
C SER A 578 -15.87 -11.04 -12.14
N GLU A 579 -15.91 -12.36 -12.28
CA GLU A 579 -16.54 -13.00 -13.44
C GLU A 579 -18.04 -12.73 -13.50
N ALA A 580 -18.66 -12.48 -12.35
CA ALA A 580 -20.09 -12.22 -12.21
C ALA A 580 -20.44 -10.83 -12.75
N GLU A 581 -19.58 -9.86 -12.44
CA GLU A 581 -19.73 -8.46 -12.88
C GLU A 581 -19.32 -8.37 -14.37
N ASP A 582 -18.16 -8.92 -14.77
CA ASP A 582 -17.69 -8.91 -16.19
C ASP A 582 -18.55 -9.82 -17.10
N SER A 583 -19.52 -10.56 -16.53
CA SER A 583 -20.40 -11.50 -17.22
C SER A 583 -19.66 -12.53 -18.07
N TYR A 584 -18.45 -12.92 -17.66
CA TYR A 584 -17.53 -13.73 -18.43
C TYR A 584 -16.73 -14.70 -17.55
N ASP A 585 -16.80 -15.97 -17.92
CA ASP A 585 -16.07 -17.10 -17.33
C ASP A 585 -14.62 -17.09 -17.86
N HIS A 586 -13.72 -16.44 -17.11
CA HIS A 586 -12.32 -16.24 -17.45
C HIS A 586 -11.47 -17.47 -17.16
N ASN A 587 -11.77 -18.23 -16.11
CA ASN A 587 -11.05 -19.45 -15.75
C ASN A 587 -11.50 -20.68 -16.59
N GLY A 588 -12.70 -20.64 -17.18
CA GLY A 588 -13.26 -21.65 -18.08
C GLY A 588 -13.94 -22.84 -17.38
N ASP A 589 -14.29 -22.72 -16.11
CA ASP A 589 -14.87 -23.81 -15.32
C ASP A 589 -16.42 -23.88 -15.41
N GLY A 590 -17.05 -22.82 -15.90
CA GLY A 590 -18.48 -22.68 -16.11
C GLY A 590 -19.27 -22.14 -14.92
N ASP A 591 -18.62 -21.74 -13.82
CA ASP A 591 -19.14 -20.80 -12.84
C ASP A 591 -18.91 -19.36 -13.33
N LEU A 592 -19.64 -18.40 -12.76
CA LEU A 592 -19.40 -16.97 -12.95
C LEU A 592 -19.25 -16.28 -11.60
N ALA A 593 -19.33 -16.99 -10.48
CA ALA A 593 -19.22 -16.38 -9.15
C ALA A 593 -17.77 -16.14 -8.73
N ASP A 594 -16.80 -16.46 -9.58
CA ASP A 594 -15.40 -16.45 -9.23
C ASP A 594 -14.80 -15.04 -9.29
N ILE A 595 -13.83 -14.83 -8.40
CA ILE A 595 -12.92 -13.71 -8.49
C ILE A 595 -11.60 -14.26 -9.02
N VAL A 596 -11.09 -13.66 -10.09
CA VAL A 596 -9.88 -14.12 -10.77
C VAL A 596 -8.81 -13.04 -10.79
N LEU A 597 -7.56 -13.46 -10.61
CA LEU A 597 -6.40 -12.57 -10.64
C LEU A 597 -5.92 -12.41 -12.08
N PHE A 598 -5.82 -11.16 -12.51
CA PHE A 598 -5.18 -10.78 -13.76
C PHE A 598 -3.87 -10.03 -13.51
N THR A 599 -3.04 -9.99 -14.55
CA THR A 599 -1.89 -9.09 -14.60
C THR A 599 -1.79 -8.37 -15.93
N ASN A 600 -1.26 -7.15 -15.92
CA ASN A 600 -0.99 -6.37 -17.11
C ASN A 600 0.35 -5.60 -17.00
N PRO A 601 1.29 -5.77 -17.96
CA PRO A 601 2.50 -4.95 -18.00
C PRO A 601 2.19 -3.48 -18.30
N PHE A 602 2.89 -2.58 -17.61
CA PHE A 602 2.76 -1.14 -17.85
C PHE A 602 3.04 -0.78 -19.32
N GLY A 603 2.23 0.13 -19.87
CA GLY A 603 2.36 0.60 -21.24
C GLY A 603 1.92 -0.40 -22.32
N THR A 604 1.28 -1.52 -21.94
CA THR A 604 0.62 -2.42 -22.90
C THR A 604 -0.81 -2.69 -22.47
N CYS A 605 -1.72 -2.87 -23.43
CA CYS A 605 -3.04 -3.43 -23.15
C CYS A 605 -3.01 -4.92 -23.47
N ARG A 606 -2.53 -5.74 -22.53
CA ARG A 606 -2.44 -7.20 -22.66
C ARG A 606 -2.72 -7.88 -21.32
N PRO A 607 -3.93 -7.69 -20.75
CA PRO A 607 -4.31 -8.38 -19.54
C PRO A 607 -4.22 -9.89 -19.75
N ARG A 608 -3.68 -10.57 -18.74
CA ARG A 608 -3.52 -12.03 -18.74
C ARG A 608 -4.05 -12.59 -17.43
N PHE A 609 -5.05 -13.48 -17.53
CA PHE A 609 -5.48 -14.33 -16.43
C PHE A 609 -4.30 -15.10 -15.86
N LEU A 610 -4.17 -15.09 -14.52
CA LEU A 610 -3.13 -15.82 -13.80
C LEU A 610 -3.68 -17.04 -13.07
N THR A 611 -4.70 -16.83 -12.25
CA THR A 611 -5.30 -17.83 -11.36
C THR A 611 -6.64 -17.32 -10.84
N THR A 612 -7.52 -18.20 -10.40
CA THR A 612 -8.62 -17.85 -9.50
C THR A 612 -8.04 -17.32 -8.19
N ALA A 613 -8.65 -16.30 -7.62
CA ALA A 613 -8.28 -15.64 -6.37
C ALA A 613 -9.35 -15.94 -5.31
N SER A 614 -9.00 -15.77 -4.04
CA SER A 614 -9.97 -15.87 -2.95
C SER A 614 -10.90 -14.66 -2.89
N ASN A 615 -11.98 -14.74 -2.11
CA ASN A 615 -12.84 -13.60 -1.76
C ASN A 615 -12.43 -12.88 -0.47
N LEU A 616 -11.22 -13.14 0.04
CA LEU A 616 -10.75 -12.46 1.24
C LEU A 616 -10.55 -10.96 0.97
N PRO A 617 -10.96 -10.08 1.90
CA PRO A 617 -10.55 -8.67 1.89
C PRO A 617 -9.03 -8.54 2.03
N GLY A 618 -8.46 -7.49 1.46
CA GLY A 618 -7.02 -7.24 1.45
C GLY A 618 -6.43 -7.33 0.03
N PRO A 619 -5.11 -7.16 -0.11
CA PRO A 619 -4.47 -6.92 -1.39
C PRO A 619 -4.71 -8.08 -2.37
N ALA A 620 -4.75 -7.76 -3.67
CA ALA A 620 -4.84 -8.76 -4.73
C ALA A 620 -3.63 -9.69 -4.73
N ILE A 621 -2.45 -9.17 -4.36
CA ILE A 621 -1.21 -9.92 -4.17
C ILE A 621 -0.39 -9.43 -2.97
N HIS A 622 0.37 -10.34 -2.36
CA HIS A 622 1.42 -9.99 -1.42
C HIS A 622 2.77 -10.04 -2.14
N THR A 623 3.52 -8.95 -2.18
CA THR A 623 4.74 -8.84 -3.00
C THR A 623 5.87 -8.12 -2.29
N ASP A 624 7.11 -8.40 -2.73
CA ASP A 624 8.28 -7.58 -2.41
C ASP A 624 8.44 -6.38 -3.36
N GLY A 625 7.44 -6.13 -4.23
CA GLY A 625 7.40 -5.12 -5.29
C GLY A 625 8.36 -5.40 -6.46
N LEU A 626 9.42 -6.19 -6.24
CA LEU A 626 10.57 -6.24 -7.14
C LEU A 626 10.65 -7.50 -7.99
N ARG A 627 10.29 -8.66 -7.44
CA ARG A 627 10.61 -9.94 -8.09
C ARG A 627 9.49 -10.97 -8.05
N ALA A 628 8.73 -11.01 -6.96
CA ALA A 628 7.80 -12.10 -6.75
C ALA A 628 6.56 -11.67 -5.99
N ALA A 629 5.52 -12.49 -6.11
CA ALA A 629 4.28 -12.30 -5.39
C ALA A 629 3.64 -13.62 -4.98
N ALA A 630 2.72 -13.50 -4.03
CA ALA A 630 1.85 -14.54 -3.53
C ALA A 630 0.39 -14.07 -3.58
N VAL A 631 -0.55 -14.99 -3.74
CA VAL A 631 -1.98 -14.73 -3.78
C VAL A 631 -2.73 -15.85 -3.08
N PHE A 632 -3.76 -15.50 -2.32
CA PHE A 632 -4.70 -16.48 -1.78
C PHE A 632 -5.65 -16.97 -2.86
N VAL A 633 -5.85 -18.28 -2.92
CA VAL A 633 -6.72 -18.94 -3.90
C VAL A 633 -7.68 -19.85 -3.17
N ASP A 634 -8.97 -19.66 -3.43
CA ASP A 634 -10.03 -20.52 -2.91
C ASP A 634 -10.29 -21.65 -3.91
N GLU A 635 -9.92 -22.88 -3.55
CA GLU A 635 -10.12 -24.06 -4.38
C GLU A 635 -11.60 -24.35 -4.64
N SER A 636 -12.50 -23.90 -3.75
CA SER A 636 -13.93 -24.12 -3.90
C SER A 636 -14.57 -23.27 -4.99
N LEU A 637 -13.95 -22.12 -5.28
CA LEU A 637 -14.31 -21.26 -6.41
C LEU A 637 -13.84 -21.93 -7.71
N ASP A 638 -12.57 -22.30 -7.81
CA ASP A 638 -11.98 -22.85 -9.05
C ASP A 638 -12.36 -24.31 -9.34
N GLY A 639 -12.84 -25.05 -8.33
CA GLY A 639 -13.11 -26.48 -8.41
C GLY A 639 -11.86 -27.38 -8.62
N GLU A 640 -10.66 -26.84 -8.42
CA GLU A 640 -9.39 -27.56 -8.53
C GLU A 640 -8.74 -27.82 -7.16
N ASP A 641 -8.30 -29.06 -6.94
CA ASP A 641 -7.46 -29.50 -5.82
C ASP A 641 -6.00 -29.04 -6.05
N TYR A 642 -5.66 -27.84 -5.57
CA TYR A 642 -4.36 -27.23 -5.80
C TYR A 642 -3.28 -27.75 -4.84
N ASN A 643 -3.62 -28.04 -3.59
CA ASN A 643 -2.69 -28.58 -2.59
C ASN A 643 -2.48 -30.11 -2.70
N GLY A 644 -3.37 -30.82 -3.40
CA GLY A 644 -3.30 -32.25 -3.64
C GLY A 644 -3.78 -33.12 -2.47
N ASP A 645 -4.59 -32.57 -1.58
CA ASP A 645 -5.05 -33.25 -0.36
C ASP A 645 -6.24 -34.19 -0.61
N GLY A 646 -6.90 -34.04 -1.77
CA GLY A 646 -7.95 -34.91 -2.27
C GLY A 646 -9.35 -34.30 -2.29
N ASP A 647 -9.52 -33.04 -1.90
CA ASP A 647 -10.71 -32.25 -2.21
C ASP A 647 -10.38 -30.85 -2.79
N ALA A 648 -11.36 -29.97 -2.89
CA ALA A 648 -11.23 -28.65 -3.54
C ALA A 648 -12.03 -27.64 -2.71
N LEU A 649 -11.83 -27.67 -1.40
CA LEU A 649 -12.55 -26.82 -0.45
C LEU A 649 -11.60 -25.96 0.38
N ASP A 650 -10.31 -26.00 0.06
CA ASP A 650 -9.28 -25.32 0.80
C ASP A 650 -9.03 -23.91 0.27
N LEU A 651 -8.64 -23.03 1.18
CA LEU A 651 -7.93 -21.82 0.83
C LEU A 651 -6.43 -22.16 0.82
N VAL A 652 -5.74 -21.82 -0.25
CA VAL A 652 -4.30 -22.09 -0.42
C VAL A 652 -3.57 -20.83 -0.86
N VAL A 653 -2.24 -20.84 -0.79
CA VAL A 653 -1.41 -19.77 -1.35
C VAL A 653 -0.82 -20.23 -2.68
N ARG A 654 -0.88 -19.37 -3.69
CA ARG A 654 -0.13 -19.55 -4.94
C ARG A 654 0.92 -18.46 -5.07
N SER A 655 2.06 -18.78 -5.67
CA SER A 655 3.19 -17.85 -5.82
C SER A 655 3.76 -17.86 -7.23
N PHE A 656 4.34 -16.74 -7.64
CA PHE A 656 4.96 -16.57 -8.96
C PHE A 656 6.10 -15.54 -8.96
N GLU A 657 7.03 -15.68 -9.90
CA GLU A 657 8.05 -14.67 -10.23
C GLU A 657 7.63 -13.94 -11.51
N PHE A 658 7.92 -12.63 -11.60
CA PHE A 658 7.64 -11.81 -12.78
C PHE A 658 8.89 -11.24 -13.46
#